data_AF-U9VJT1-F1
#
_entry.id   AF-U9VJT1-F1
#
_cell.length_a   1.000
_cell.length_b   1.000
_cell.length_c   1.000
_cell.angle_alpha   90.00
_cell.angle_beta   90.00
_cell.angle_gamma   90.00
#
_symmetry.space_group_name_H-M   'P 1'
#
loop_
_entity.id
_entity.type
_entity.pdbx_description
1 polymer ?
#
loop_
_entity_poly.entity_id
_entity_poly.type
_entity_poly.pdbx_seq_one_letter_code
_entity_poly.pdbx_strand_id
1 'polypeptide(L)'
;MSVLKQDQLLKRSDSHCHMIKHLTGPFQAGALDVELEINSTGQVPVEFKTREPLILAAPKSPLGTESLRLKATLPNNKPVVLTFAPYTEAGAFLPLYRPTVDTATQMAAKFTLKLELERIESDGSSTSLAANDIAVQIEVHLIEGILGRLIYVMGAEKQRIRRQARELTAMHVLSLARDNALDQMGAELGVLRFAETLIFQPPPEIDRPAIFNEFNFGERHFGPGSPGDITTELDHPEPDDEYRQRLGIYRRWMVSNRQQVLTLLNSSGTEANPNQGLISALGFDRRFQVIETDKKFAVAIHLVASGDPDDRTHFLNYIRATYLIWPGDTQEDHNIHDARYLPTDSQTRINQLRQRLRKFYTFAPKEAIAPVLATVLDRVGRCRRALGINTPLEVRRSQDSRPQADGGSSLFELGLGVEISPISAAELTQMAERLGNFNFEDFKKAQATPDEPNPQETASLLESMTPRPASADPDGRWFLEACGINTIHPITRSGIYLSHLLNLGTVIIGPAHVALGSEANFEVAYTTPDGIALDKRRFRWYAIPLWPKDRPRERIKGRGHQATFKPPAQAGLSALVAVVQTHEGETDPYTFKVELPDDTATLNLQQYEFLMNLLQQAHPLGIGIDTTSIRQDHVITSRNDAIDLTPFDVSETYRQFRRRRYRGETTVSQSKTT
;
A
#
# COMPACT_ATOMS: atom_id res chain seq x y z
N MET A 1 -6.70 15.80 4.43
CA MET A 1 -7.49 14.56 4.63
C MET A 1 -6.75 13.23 4.41
N SER A 2 -5.59 13.17 3.74
CA SER A 2 -4.85 11.90 3.52
C SER A 2 -4.21 11.28 4.77
N VAL A 3 -4.03 12.04 5.85
CA VAL A 3 -3.28 11.58 7.05
C VAL A 3 -4.09 10.60 7.91
N LEU A 4 -5.42 10.72 7.93
CA LEU A 4 -6.30 9.74 8.60
C LEU A 4 -6.61 8.49 7.74
N LYS A 5 -6.09 8.41 6.51
CA LYS A 5 -6.30 7.24 5.63
C LYS A 5 -5.47 6.02 6.03
N GLN A 6 -4.58 6.12 7.01
CA GLN A 6 -3.65 5.04 7.34
C GLN A 6 -4.27 3.82 8.03
N ASP A 7 -5.55 3.86 8.38
CA ASP A 7 -6.21 2.71 8.99
C ASP A 7 -7.00 1.92 7.93
N GLN A 8 -6.31 1.12 7.11
CA GLN A 8 -6.96 0.15 6.22
C GLN A 8 -7.83 -0.87 7.00
N LEU A 9 -7.63 -1.00 8.31
CA LEU A 9 -8.49 -1.78 9.20
C LEU A 9 -9.86 -1.12 9.45
N LEU A 10 -10.00 0.21 9.30
CA LEU A 10 -11.28 0.91 9.52
C LEU A 10 -12.34 0.56 8.46
N LYS A 11 -11.96 0.33 7.19
CA LYS A 11 -12.91 -0.09 6.13
C LYS A 11 -13.46 -1.51 6.33
N ARG A 12 -12.77 -2.39 7.07
CA ARG A 12 -13.28 -3.73 7.44
C ARG A 12 -14.27 -3.69 8.60
N SER A 13 -14.58 -2.51 9.13
CA SER A 13 -15.38 -2.33 10.35
C SER A 13 -16.56 -1.38 10.13
N ASP A 14 -17.36 -1.70 9.12
CA ASP A 14 -18.73 -1.23 8.99
C ASP A 14 -19.55 -1.75 10.20
N SER A 15 -19.37 -1.05 11.33
CA SER A 15 -19.46 -1.65 12.68
C SER A 15 -20.85 -2.15 13.00
N HIS A 16 -21.86 -1.45 12.50
CA HIS A 16 -23.25 -1.77 12.76
C HIS A 16 -23.75 -2.86 11.81
N CYS A 17 -23.56 -2.70 10.49
CA CYS A 17 -23.94 -3.68 9.47
C CYS A 17 -23.27 -5.04 9.70
N HIS A 18 -21.97 -5.06 10.05
CA HIS A 18 -21.28 -6.30 10.41
C HIS A 18 -21.79 -6.89 11.72
N MET A 19 -22.05 -6.07 12.74
CA MET A 19 -22.55 -6.57 14.02
C MET A 19 -23.95 -7.16 13.88
N ILE A 20 -24.82 -6.55 13.08
CA ILE A 20 -26.11 -7.13 12.69
C ILE A 20 -25.84 -8.45 11.96
N LYS A 21 -25.13 -8.45 10.82
CA LYS A 21 -24.86 -9.67 10.03
C LYS A 21 -24.26 -10.82 10.84
N HIS A 22 -23.37 -10.54 11.79
CA HIS A 22 -22.72 -11.55 12.64
C HIS A 22 -23.62 -12.04 13.79
N LEU A 23 -24.33 -11.14 14.48
CA LEU A 23 -25.14 -11.51 15.64
C LEU A 23 -26.52 -12.05 15.25
N THR A 24 -27.03 -11.69 14.08
CA THR A 24 -28.34 -12.14 13.59
C THR A 24 -28.27 -13.48 12.88
N GLY A 25 -27.10 -14.08 12.63
CA GLY A 25 -26.92 -15.32 11.84
C GLY A 25 -28.08 -16.34 11.96
N PRO A 26 -28.24 -17.03 13.10
CA PRO A 26 -29.36 -17.96 13.33
C PRO A 26 -30.70 -17.27 13.69
N PHE A 27 -30.70 -15.97 13.94
CA PHE A 27 -31.86 -15.17 14.37
C PHE A 27 -32.32 -14.15 13.31
N GLN A 28 -32.07 -14.43 12.02
CA GLN A 28 -32.29 -13.46 10.94
C GLN A 28 -33.75 -13.00 10.82
N ALA A 29 -34.71 -13.83 11.28
CA ALA A 29 -36.12 -13.46 11.36
C ALA A 29 -36.46 -12.45 12.48
N GLY A 30 -35.55 -12.23 13.43
CA GLY A 30 -35.73 -11.35 14.59
C GLY A 30 -35.17 -9.94 14.41
N ALA A 31 -34.35 -9.71 13.38
CA ALA A 31 -33.75 -8.42 13.06
C ALA A 31 -33.52 -8.31 11.55
N LEU A 32 -34.18 -7.34 10.92
CA LEU A 32 -33.99 -6.97 9.51
C LEU A 32 -33.35 -5.58 9.47
N ASP A 33 -32.41 -5.37 8.55
CA ASP A 33 -31.79 -4.07 8.29
C ASP A 33 -32.03 -3.72 6.81
N VAL A 34 -32.68 -2.58 6.57
CA VAL A 34 -33.12 -2.13 5.25
C VAL A 34 -32.64 -0.70 5.04
N GLU A 35 -31.80 -0.49 4.02
CA GLU A 35 -31.45 0.85 3.57
C GLU A 35 -32.69 1.52 2.95
N LEU A 36 -32.99 2.75 3.36
CA LEU A 36 -34.11 3.54 2.86
C LEU A 36 -33.60 4.61 1.89
N GLU A 37 -34.27 4.73 0.74
CA GLU A 37 -33.94 5.75 -0.26
C GLU A 37 -34.38 7.15 0.21
N ILE A 38 -33.47 8.12 0.09
CA ILE A 38 -33.76 9.54 0.26
C ILE A 38 -34.04 10.10 -1.14
N ASN A 39 -35.28 10.51 -1.40
CA ASN A 39 -35.66 11.05 -2.70
C ASN A 39 -35.10 12.46 -2.92
N SER A 40 -35.22 12.99 -4.15
CA SER A 40 -34.76 14.33 -4.55
C SER A 40 -35.39 15.49 -3.74
N THR A 41 -36.51 15.24 -3.08
CA THR A 41 -37.17 16.24 -2.21
C THR A 41 -36.73 16.16 -0.75
N GLY A 42 -35.74 15.31 -0.44
CA GLY A 42 -35.25 15.08 0.92
C GLY A 42 -36.24 14.27 1.77
N GLN A 43 -37.15 13.52 1.15
CA GLN A 43 -38.11 12.68 1.85
C GLN A 43 -37.66 11.21 1.86
N VAL A 44 -38.02 10.52 2.94
CA VAL A 44 -37.78 9.08 3.12
C VAL A 44 -39.13 8.39 3.28
N PRO A 45 -39.73 7.86 2.19
CA PRO A 45 -41.00 7.15 2.25
C PRO A 45 -40.80 5.70 2.72
N VAL A 46 -41.56 5.28 3.73
CA VAL A 46 -41.67 3.89 4.18
C VAL A 46 -43.05 3.38 3.78
N GLU A 47 -43.12 2.79 2.59
CA GLU A 47 -44.39 2.40 1.95
C GLU A 47 -44.89 1.01 2.33
N PHE A 48 -44.28 0.37 3.33
CA PHE A 48 -44.65 -0.94 3.84
C PHE A 48 -44.86 -0.90 5.35
N LYS A 49 -45.62 -1.88 5.88
CA LYS A 49 -45.77 -2.04 7.33
C LYS A 49 -44.53 -2.70 7.88
N THR A 50 -44.00 -2.18 8.98
CA THR A 50 -42.72 -2.62 9.55
C THR A 50 -42.92 -3.12 10.96
N ARG A 51 -42.25 -4.22 11.35
CA ARG A 51 -42.36 -4.78 12.70
C ARG A 51 -41.38 -4.10 13.65
N GLU A 52 -41.88 -3.47 14.70
CA GLU A 52 -41.04 -2.81 15.72
C GLU A 52 -39.87 -2.00 15.12
N PRO A 53 -40.14 -1.02 14.23
CA PRO A 53 -39.10 -0.30 13.50
C PRO A 53 -38.28 0.64 14.39
N LEU A 54 -37.02 0.84 14.02
CA LEU A 54 -36.15 1.93 14.46
C LEU A 54 -35.45 2.51 13.24
N ILE A 55 -35.64 3.81 13.00
CA ILE A 55 -34.95 4.54 11.94
C ILE A 55 -33.64 5.10 12.46
N LEU A 56 -32.56 4.82 11.74
CA LEU A 56 -31.23 5.32 12.01
C LEU A 56 -30.73 6.18 10.85
N ALA A 57 -29.83 7.12 11.14
CA ALA A 57 -29.15 7.91 10.13
C ALA A 57 -27.64 7.95 10.41
N ALA A 58 -26.82 7.91 9.36
CA ALA A 58 -25.37 8.01 9.44
C ALA A 58 -24.80 8.86 8.30
N PRO A 59 -23.60 9.45 8.45
CA PRO A 59 -22.91 10.08 7.33
C PRO A 59 -22.27 9.03 6.41
N LYS A 60 -22.29 9.26 5.10
CA LYS A 60 -21.65 8.40 4.09
C LYS A 60 -20.15 8.60 3.98
N SER A 61 -19.65 9.74 4.44
CA SER A 61 -18.23 10.09 4.48
C SER A 61 -17.81 10.44 5.92
N PRO A 62 -16.57 10.12 6.32
CA PRO A 62 -16.07 10.52 7.63
C PRO A 62 -15.99 12.05 7.70
N LEU A 63 -16.38 12.59 8.85
CA LEU A 63 -16.27 14.02 9.12
C LEU A 63 -14.87 14.36 9.62
N GLY A 64 -14.36 15.52 9.19
CA GLY A 64 -13.14 16.13 9.73
C GLY A 64 -13.44 16.95 10.98
N THR A 65 -13.13 18.24 10.90
CA THR A 65 -13.38 19.23 11.96
C THR A 65 -14.82 19.75 11.93
N GLU A 66 -15.51 19.55 10.82
CA GLU A 66 -16.90 19.91 10.59
C GLU A 66 -17.88 18.99 11.33
N SER A 67 -19.09 19.50 11.56
CA SER A 67 -20.24 18.74 12.08
C SER A 67 -21.39 18.75 11.08
N LEU A 68 -22.28 17.76 11.16
CA LEU A 68 -23.52 17.73 10.41
C LEU A 68 -24.72 17.78 11.36
N ARG A 69 -25.69 18.64 11.09
CA ARG A 69 -26.96 18.70 11.82
C ARG A 69 -28.09 18.27 10.91
N LEU A 70 -28.68 17.11 11.19
CA LEU A 70 -29.80 16.54 10.47
C LEU A 70 -31.10 16.81 11.23
N LYS A 71 -32.02 17.54 10.61
CA LYS A 71 -33.36 17.78 11.13
C LYS A 71 -34.36 16.94 10.35
N ALA A 72 -35.15 16.14 11.06
CA ALA A 72 -36.24 15.36 10.48
C ALA A 72 -37.59 15.85 10.98
N THR A 73 -38.51 16.11 10.05
CA THR A 73 -39.92 16.34 10.34
C THR A 73 -40.65 15.00 10.33
N LEU A 74 -41.16 14.61 11.48
CA LEU A 74 -41.87 13.35 11.70
C LEU A 74 -43.31 13.39 11.13
N PRO A 75 -44.01 12.25 11.00
CA PRO A 75 -45.38 12.20 10.46
C PRO A 75 -46.41 13.00 11.26
N ASN A 76 -46.12 13.29 12.54
CA ASN A 76 -46.93 14.13 13.41
C ASN A 76 -46.52 15.62 13.37
N ASN A 77 -45.74 16.03 12.37
CA ASN A 77 -45.15 17.36 12.20
C ASN A 77 -44.23 17.83 13.34
N LYS A 78 -43.78 16.92 14.23
CA LYS A 78 -42.78 17.27 15.24
C LYS A 78 -41.36 17.18 14.64
N PRO A 79 -40.52 18.21 14.82
CA PRO A 79 -39.13 18.14 14.39
C PRO A 79 -38.29 17.34 15.40
N VAL A 80 -37.36 16.54 14.90
CA VAL A 80 -36.27 15.91 15.66
C VAL A 80 -34.95 16.36 15.05
N VAL A 81 -33.97 16.69 15.88
CA VAL A 81 -32.65 17.15 15.44
C VAL A 81 -31.59 16.18 15.94
N LEU A 82 -30.77 15.68 15.02
CA LEU A 82 -29.57 14.90 15.29
C LEU A 82 -28.34 15.72 14.91
N THR A 83 -27.28 15.60 15.71
CA THR A 83 -25.99 16.24 15.42
C THR A 83 -24.91 15.17 15.38
N PHE A 84 -24.24 15.05 14.23
CA PHE A 84 -23.01 14.30 14.06
C PHE A 84 -21.85 15.24 14.38
N ALA A 85 -21.14 14.95 15.47
CA ALA A 85 -20.03 15.76 15.95
C ALA A 85 -18.78 15.62 15.04
N PRO A 86 -17.74 16.45 15.22
CA PRO A 86 -16.48 16.31 14.50
C PRO A 86 -15.87 14.91 14.71
N TYR A 87 -15.11 14.47 13.71
CA TYR A 87 -14.43 13.16 13.68
C TYR A 87 -15.36 11.94 13.69
N THR A 88 -16.65 12.13 13.38
CA THR A 88 -17.61 11.03 13.24
C THR A 88 -17.27 10.15 12.03
N GLU A 89 -17.38 8.83 12.19
CA GLU A 89 -17.16 7.88 11.10
C GLU A 89 -18.23 7.96 10.02
N ALA A 90 -17.86 7.57 8.79
CA ALA A 90 -18.85 7.03 7.87
C ALA A 90 -19.53 5.78 8.48
N GLY A 91 -20.86 5.68 8.40
CA GLY A 91 -21.64 4.58 9.00
C GLY A 91 -21.85 4.68 10.52
N ALA A 92 -21.58 5.85 11.13
CA ALA A 92 -21.85 6.09 12.55
C ALA A 92 -23.34 6.39 12.80
N PHE A 93 -24.16 5.35 12.87
CA PHE A 93 -25.62 5.45 13.00
C PHE A 93 -26.11 6.06 14.33
N LEU A 94 -26.89 7.13 14.24
CA LEU A 94 -27.65 7.72 15.35
C LEU A 94 -29.15 7.42 15.23
N PRO A 95 -29.89 7.33 16.35
CA PRO A 95 -31.31 6.98 16.30
C PRO A 95 -32.15 8.20 15.94
N LEU A 96 -32.83 8.16 14.79
CA LEU A 96 -33.60 9.28 14.26
C LEU A 96 -35.05 9.25 14.70
N TYR A 97 -35.72 8.11 14.54
CA TYR A 97 -37.16 8.01 14.81
C TYR A 97 -37.57 6.59 15.19
N ARG A 98 -38.43 6.48 16.20
CA ARG A 98 -39.15 5.26 16.55
C ARG A 98 -40.64 5.46 16.25
N PRO A 99 -41.16 4.91 15.14
CA PRO A 99 -42.58 4.92 14.83
C PRO A 99 -43.44 4.30 15.95
N THR A 100 -44.65 4.85 16.14
CA THR A 100 -45.65 4.23 17.02
C THR A 100 -46.10 2.91 16.42
N VAL A 101 -46.10 1.86 17.23
CA VAL A 101 -46.56 0.52 16.84
C VAL A 101 -47.94 0.23 17.43
N ASP A 102 -48.74 -0.49 16.69
CA ASP A 102 -49.98 -1.10 17.19
C ASP A 102 -49.61 -2.17 18.24
N THR A 103 -50.20 -2.11 19.43
CA THR A 103 -49.83 -2.99 20.55
C THR A 103 -50.24 -4.44 20.37
N ALA A 104 -51.26 -4.72 19.54
CA ALA A 104 -51.72 -6.08 19.26
C ALA A 104 -50.86 -6.76 18.20
N THR A 105 -50.48 -6.02 17.15
CA THR A 105 -49.75 -6.55 15.99
C THR A 105 -48.25 -6.30 16.04
N GLN A 106 -47.78 -5.36 16.87
CA GLN A 106 -46.39 -4.90 16.93
C GLN A 106 -45.87 -4.33 15.60
N MET A 107 -46.79 -3.86 14.74
CA MET A 107 -46.50 -3.28 13.43
C MET A 107 -46.70 -1.76 13.47
N ALA A 108 -45.85 -1.03 12.78
CA ALA A 108 -46.08 0.37 12.44
C ALA A 108 -46.78 0.48 11.08
N ALA A 109 -47.64 1.48 10.93
CA ALA A 109 -48.24 1.85 9.64
C ALA A 109 -47.18 2.47 8.71
N LYS A 110 -47.53 2.67 7.43
CA LYS A 110 -46.69 3.40 6.47
C LYS A 110 -46.50 4.85 6.93
N PHE A 111 -45.32 5.43 6.71
CA PHE A 111 -45.03 6.82 7.07
C PHE A 111 -43.96 7.43 6.17
N THR A 112 -43.83 8.75 6.22
CA THR A 112 -42.82 9.50 5.47
C THR A 112 -42.12 10.48 6.40
N LEU A 113 -40.79 10.56 6.30
CA LEU A 113 -39.98 11.57 6.99
C LEU A 113 -39.52 12.62 5.98
N LYS A 114 -39.47 13.90 6.38
CA LYS A 114 -38.83 14.96 5.59
C LYS A 114 -37.54 15.39 6.29
N LEU A 115 -36.43 15.40 5.56
CA LEU A 115 -35.09 15.70 6.06
C LEU A 115 -34.62 17.09 5.60
N GLU A 116 -33.91 17.78 6.48
CA GLU A 116 -33.18 19.01 6.25
C GLU A 116 -31.78 18.82 6.84
N LEU A 117 -30.73 19.21 6.11
CA LEU A 117 -29.34 19.00 6.53
C LEU A 117 -28.57 20.31 6.53
N GLU A 118 -27.84 20.56 7.61
CA GLU A 118 -26.92 21.68 7.76
C GLU A 118 -25.50 21.15 7.99
N ARG A 119 -24.51 21.77 7.34
CA ARG A 119 -23.09 21.60 7.66
C ARG A 119 -22.64 22.74 8.55
N ILE A 120 -21.98 22.40 9.64
CA ILE A 120 -21.44 23.36 10.61
C ILE A 120 -19.92 23.27 10.54
N GLU A 121 -19.27 24.36 10.14
CA GLU A 121 -17.81 24.44 10.07
C GLU A 121 -17.20 24.63 11.46
N SER A 122 -15.87 24.55 11.57
CA SER A 122 -15.16 24.65 12.85
C SER A 122 -15.31 26.02 13.54
N ASP A 123 -15.61 27.07 12.79
CA ASP A 123 -15.87 28.42 13.29
C ASP A 123 -17.33 28.60 13.79
N GLY A 124 -18.15 27.55 13.69
CA GLY A 124 -19.56 27.56 14.08
C GLY A 124 -20.50 28.11 13.01
N SER A 125 -20.00 28.54 11.85
CA SER A 125 -20.82 28.93 10.71
C SER A 125 -21.62 27.73 10.20
N SER A 126 -22.87 27.95 9.81
CA SER A 126 -23.78 26.89 9.35
C SER A 126 -24.24 27.16 7.92
N THR A 127 -24.16 26.14 7.07
CA THR A 127 -24.62 26.17 5.68
C THR A 127 -25.68 25.10 5.46
N SER A 128 -26.86 25.48 4.97
CA SER A 128 -27.91 24.52 4.63
C SER A 128 -27.59 23.85 3.28
N LEU A 129 -27.71 22.53 3.24
CA LEU A 129 -27.49 21.72 2.04
C LEU A 129 -28.80 21.56 1.26
N ALA A 130 -28.72 21.53 -0.06
CA ALA A 130 -29.88 21.30 -0.92
C ALA A 130 -30.43 19.88 -0.71
N ALA A 131 -31.74 19.69 -0.90
CA ALA A 131 -32.41 18.40 -0.68
C ALA A 131 -31.79 17.25 -1.50
N ASN A 132 -31.34 17.53 -2.72
CA ASN A 132 -30.67 16.56 -3.59
C ASN A 132 -29.30 16.10 -3.04
N ASP A 133 -28.63 16.92 -2.24
CA ASP A 133 -27.29 16.62 -1.70
C ASP A 133 -27.36 15.79 -0.42
N ILE A 134 -28.54 15.71 0.22
CA ILE A 134 -28.73 14.94 1.46
C ILE A 134 -28.40 13.46 1.22
N ALA A 135 -28.86 12.89 0.09
CA ALA A 135 -28.60 11.48 -0.27
C ALA A 135 -27.12 11.16 -0.53
N VAL A 136 -26.31 12.19 -0.83
CA VAL A 136 -24.86 12.06 -1.03
C VAL A 136 -24.13 12.06 0.32
N GLN A 137 -24.64 12.81 1.29
CA GLN A 137 -23.98 13.02 2.59
C GLN A 137 -24.45 12.05 3.68
N ILE A 138 -25.72 11.64 3.65
CA ILE A 138 -26.38 10.85 4.68
C ILE A 138 -26.97 9.57 4.09
N GLU A 139 -26.89 8.48 4.85
CA GLU A 139 -27.65 7.24 4.64
C GLU A 139 -28.65 7.04 5.77
N VAL A 140 -29.79 6.44 5.45
CA VAL A 140 -30.87 6.17 6.41
C VAL A 140 -31.22 4.69 6.36
N HIS A 141 -31.29 4.06 7.52
CA HIS A 141 -31.59 2.65 7.66
C HIS A 141 -32.81 2.43 8.53
N LEU A 142 -33.58 1.39 8.21
CA LEU A 142 -34.70 0.90 8.98
C LEU A 142 -34.33 -0.46 9.55
N ILE A 143 -34.32 -0.54 10.88
CA ILE A 143 -34.14 -1.80 11.60
C ILE A 143 -35.48 -2.28 12.11
N GLU A 144 -35.81 -3.53 11.80
CA GLU A 144 -37.00 -4.21 12.33
C GLU A 144 -36.67 -5.09 13.53
N GLY A 145 -37.65 -5.25 14.40
CA GLY A 145 -37.62 -6.20 15.51
C GLY A 145 -36.91 -5.70 16.77
N ILE A 146 -37.32 -6.29 17.90
CA ILE A 146 -36.78 -5.97 19.22
C ILE A 146 -35.29 -6.33 19.30
N LEU A 147 -34.89 -7.44 18.68
CA LEU A 147 -33.48 -7.87 18.63
C LEU A 147 -32.62 -6.86 17.88
N GLY A 148 -33.09 -6.34 16.73
CA GLY A 148 -32.38 -5.32 15.97
C GLY A 148 -32.15 -4.04 16.77
N ARG A 149 -33.18 -3.58 17.50
CA ARG A 149 -33.06 -2.44 18.42
C ARG A 149 -32.07 -2.71 19.57
N LEU A 150 -32.10 -3.91 20.15
CA LEU A 150 -31.16 -4.31 21.21
C LEU A 150 -29.72 -4.31 20.68
N ILE A 151 -29.49 -4.88 19.50
CA ILE A 151 -28.19 -4.89 18.84
C ILE A 151 -27.70 -3.46 18.61
N TYR A 152 -28.57 -2.55 18.16
CA TYR A 152 -28.22 -1.13 18.03
C TYR A 152 -27.74 -0.54 19.37
N VAL A 153 -28.52 -0.72 20.45
CA VAL A 153 -28.16 -0.20 21.77
C VAL A 153 -26.82 -0.76 22.25
N MET A 154 -26.56 -2.05 22.04
CA MET A 154 -25.29 -2.69 22.38
C MET A 154 -24.11 -2.12 21.57
N GLY A 155 -24.34 -1.70 20.32
CA GLY A 155 -23.32 -1.11 19.45
C GLY A 155 -23.13 0.40 19.55
N ALA A 156 -24.09 1.13 20.13
CA ALA A 156 -24.06 2.59 20.19
C ALA A 156 -22.83 3.11 20.97
N GLU A 157 -22.46 2.44 22.07
CA GLU A 157 -21.28 2.82 22.85
C GLU A 157 -19.98 2.59 22.08
N LYS A 158 -19.92 1.55 21.24
CA LYS A 158 -18.77 1.31 20.37
C LYS A 158 -18.55 2.49 19.41
N GLN A 159 -19.61 3.03 18.81
CA GLN A 159 -19.49 4.20 17.92
C GLN A 159 -18.99 5.43 18.70
N ARG A 160 -19.48 5.65 19.92
CA ARG A 160 -19.02 6.72 20.80
C ARG A 160 -17.53 6.59 21.14
N ILE A 161 -17.09 5.40 21.55
CA ILE A 161 -15.69 5.11 21.86
C ILE A 161 -14.79 5.33 20.64
N ARG A 162 -15.24 4.90 19.45
CA ARG A 162 -14.48 5.09 18.21
C ARG A 162 -14.35 6.55 17.81
N ARG A 163 -15.43 7.34 17.94
CA ARG A 163 -15.36 8.79 17.74
C ARG A 163 -14.35 9.42 18.71
N GLN A 164 -14.43 9.05 19.99
CA GLN A 164 -13.49 9.56 21.00
C GLN A 164 -12.04 9.18 20.69
N ALA A 165 -11.79 7.95 20.24
CA ALA A 165 -10.47 7.51 19.83
C ALA A 165 -9.94 8.29 18.62
N ARG A 166 -10.79 8.59 17.63
CA ARG A 166 -10.43 9.45 16.49
C ARG A 166 -10.13 10.89 16.93
N GLU A 167 -10.95 11.44 17.81
CA GLU A 167 -10.74 12.78 18.37
C GLU A 167 -9.40 12.85 19.13
N LEU A 168 -9.10 11.87 19.99
CA LEU A 168 -7.80 11.77 20.68
C LEU A 168 -6.63 11.62 19.70
N THR A 169 -6.80 10.84 18.62
CA THR A 169 -5.77 10.69 17.60
C THR A 169 -5.55 12.01 16.84
N ALA A 170 -6.63 12.71 16.49
CA ALA A 170 -6.58 14.02 15.85
C ALA A 170 -5.87 15.04 16.76
N MET A 171 -6.14 15.00 18.07
CA MET A 171 -5.45 15.83 19.06
C MET A 171 -3.94 15.63 19.11
N HIS A 172 -3.39 14.51 18.62
CA HIS A 172 -1.94 14.25 18.56
C HIS A 172 -1.29 14.62 17.22
N VAL A 173 -2.08 15.00 16.21
CA VAL A 173 -1.60 15.34 14.88
C VAL A 173 -1.71 16.85 14.69
N LEU A 174 -0.59 17.54 14.46
CA LEU A 174 -0.56 19.01 14.34
C LEU A 174 -1.59 19.55 13.34
N SER A 175 -1.76 18.89 12.18
CA SER A 175 -2.73 19.28 11.14
C SER A 175 -4.21 19.17 11.56
N LEU A 176 -4.52 18.49 12.66
CA LEU A 176 -5.87 18.20 13.13
C LEU A 176 -6.11 18.61 14.60
N ALA A 177 -5.05 18.86 15.36
CA ALA A 177 -5.13 19.31 16.74
C ALA A 177 -5.80 20.69 16.82
N ARG A 178 -6.66 20.87 17.81
CA ARG A 178 -7.42 22.10 18.06
C ARG A 178 -7.38 22.48 19.53
N ASP A 179 -7.68 23.74 19.82
CA ASP A 179 -7.85 24.29 21.16
C ASP A 179 -6.68 23.90 22.09
N ASN A 180 -6.99 23.42 23.29
CA ASN A 180 -6.05 22.99 24.31
C ASN A 180 -5.07 21.89 23.85
N ALA A 181 -5.43 21.06 22.86
CA ALA A 181 -4.49 20.05 22.34
C ALA A 181 -3.35 20.71 21.55
N LEU A 182 -3.67 21.79 20.81
CA LEU A 182 -2.68 22.59 20.11
C LEU A 182 -1.81 23.37 21.11
N ASP A 183 -2.41 23.85 22.20
CA ASP A 183 -1.68 24.52 23.28
C ASP A 183 -0.69 23.60 24.00
N GLN A 184 -1.09 22.35 24.26
CA GLN A 184 -0.17 21.34 24.81
C GLN A 184 1.00 21.05 23.87
N MET A 185 0.74 20.90 22.56
CA MET A 185 1.82 20.75 21.57
C MET A 185 2.77 21.93 21.56
N GLY A 186 2.24 23.15 21.63
CA GLY A 186 3.07 24.34 21.69
C GLY A 186 3.86 24.44 22.98
N ALA A 187 3.26 24.11 24.12
CA ALA A 187 3.94 24.07 25.41
C ALA A 187 5.12 23.08 25.42
N GLU A 188 4.97 21.89 24.81
CA GLU A 188 6.07 20.92 24.62
C GLU A 188 7.21 21.49 23.77
N LEU A 189 6.87 22.31 22.78
CA LEU A 189 7.83 22.96 21.87
C LEU A 189 8.38 24.30 22.43
N GLY A 190 7.93 24.73 23.61
CA GLY A 190 8.27 26.04 24.17
C GLY A 190 7.68 27.23 23.40
N VAL A 191 6.65 27.00 22.59
CA VAL A 191 5.94 28.02 21.81
C VAL A 191 4.57 28.22 22.43
N LEU A 192 4.33 29.36 23.08
CA LEU A 192 3.01 29.70 23.63
C LEU A 192 2.16 30.43 22.61
N ARG A 193 0.84 30.20 22.66
CA ARG A 193 -0.16 30.96 21.90
C ARG A 193 -0.11 32.45 22.27
N PHE A 194 -0.28 33.34 21.30
CA PHE A 194 -0.39 34.76 21.62
C PHE A 194 -1.72 35.05 22.33
N ALA A 195 -1.65 35.83 23.41
CA ALA A 195 -2.81 36.23 24.20
C ALA A 195 -3.63 37.36 23.53
N GLU A 196 -3.05 38.01 22.52
CA GLU A 196 -3.62 39.18 21.84
C GLU A 196 -3.60 38.94 20.34
N THR A 197 -4.72 39.24 19.66
CA THR A 197 -4.78 39.28 18.19
C THR A 197 -4.49 40.69 17.70
N LEU A 198 -3.60 40.81 16.72
CA LEU A 198 -3.27 42.07 16.06
C LEU A 198 -4.24 42.31 14.90
N ILE A 199 -5.19 43.20 15.08
CA ILE A 199 -6.15 43.57 14.03
C ILE A 199 -5.65 44.85 13.36
N PHE A 200 -5.44 44.76 12.05
CA PHE A 200 -5.19 45.96 11.24
C PHE A 200 -6.53 46.59 10.87
N GLN A 201 -6.77 47.83 11.29
CA GLN A 201 -7.95 48.57 10.86
C GLN A 201 -7.66 49.27 9.53
N PRO A 202 -8.21 48.80 8.39
CA PRO A 202 -7.94 49.44 7.12
C PRO A 202 -8.54 50.86 7.10
N PRO A 203 -7.84 51.86 6.52
CA PRO A 203 -8.39 53.19 6.37
C PRO A 203 -9.68 53.19 5.54
N PRO A 204 -10.62 54.13 5.81
CA PRO A 204 -11.84 54.28 5.05
C PRO A 204 -11.53 54.46 3.56
N GLU A 205 -12.41 53.93 2.71
CA GLU A 205 -12.17 53.76 1.27
C GLU A 205 -11.87 55.07 0.53
N ILE A 206 -12.30 56.20 1.09
CA ILE A 206 -12.11 57.56 0.58
C ILE A 206 -10.66 58.06 0.79
N ASP A 207 -9.95 57.52 1.79
CA ASP A 207 -8.57 57.88 2.16
C ASP A 207 -7.56 56.78 1.79
N ARG A 208 -7.94 55.79 0.97
CA ARG A 208 -6.98 54.81 0.45
C ARG A 208 -6.18 55.48 -0.68
N PRO A 209 -4.91 55.90 -0.47
CA PRO A 209 -4.12 56.38 -1.59
C PRO A 209 -3.92 55.23 -2.60
N ALA A 210 -3.88 55.55 -3.89
CA ALA A 210 -3.73 54.59 -4.99
C ALA A 210 -2.41 53.78 -4.99
N ILE A 211 -1.63 53.86 -3.91
CA ILE A 211 -0.31 53.28 -3.73
C ILE A 211 -0.36 52.31 -2.54
N PHE A 212 -1.01 51.15 -2.73
CA PHE A 212 -0.83 49.99 -1.86
C PHE A 212 0.38 49.13 -2.26
N ASN A 213 1.19 49.58 -3.24
CA ASN A 213 2.35 48.84 -3.75
C ASN A 213 3.72 49.33 -3.22
N GLU A 214 3.80 50.41 -2.44
CA GLU A 214 5.06 50.94 -1.88
C GLU A 214 4.96 51.24 -0.37
N PHE A 215 4.30 50.38 0.40
CA PHE A 215 4.18 50.57 1.85
C PHE A 215 5.46 50.15 2.59
N ASN A 216 6.18 51.11 3.16
CA ASN A 216 7.34 50.90 4.03
C ASN A 216 6.89 50.29 5.37
N PHE A 217 7.33 49.06 5.67
CA PHE A 217 7.02 48.33 6.91
C PHE A 217 7.55 48.98 8.22
N GLY A 218 8.26 50.12 8.14
CA GLY A 218 8.99 50.73 9.27
C GLY A 218 8.19 51.68 10.17
N GLU A 219 6.99 52.11 9.79
CA GLU A 219 6.21 53.12 10.53
C GLU A 219 4.81 52.61 10.92
N ARG A 220 4.73 51.43 11.52
CA ARG A 220 3.47 50.96 12.11
C ARG A 220 3.32 51.55 13.51
N HIS A 221 2.31 52.39 13.70
CA HIS A 221 1.93 52.90 15.01
C HIS A 221 0.97 51.91 15.70
N PHE A 222 1.32 51.48 16.90
CA PHE A 222 0.36 50.90 17.84
C PHE A 222 -0.45 52.08 18.41
N GLY A 223 -1.77 52.07 18.20
CA GLY A 223 -2.61 53.23 18.45
C GLY A 223 -4.04 52.87 18.87
N PRO A 224 -4.79 53.84 19.43
CA PRO A 224 -6.07 53.63 20.11
C PRO A 224 -7.27 53.34 19.18
N GLY A 225 -7.03 52.81 17.97
CA GLY A 225 -8.08 52.44 17.01
C GLY A 225 -8.37 53.51 15.97
N SER A 226 -7.35 54.21 15.48
CA SER A 226 -7.48 55.06 14.29
C SER A 226 -7.38 54.19 13.03
N PRO A 227 -8.05 54.57 11.92
CA PRO A 227 -7.88 53.87 10.66
C PRO A 227 -6.41 53.92 10.19
N GLY A 228 -5.78 52.77 9.98
CA GLY A 228 -4.34 52.61 9.75
C GLY A 228 -3.54 52.08 10.95
N ASP A 229 -4.13 52.04 12.14
CA ASP A 229 -3.50 51.48 13.34
C ASP A 229 -3.58 49.94 13.36
N ILE A 230 -2.62 49.33 14.06
CA ILE A 230 -2.78 47.96 14.57
C ILE A 230 -3.36 48.07 15.98
N THR A 231 -4.58 47.59 16.16
CA THR A 231 -5.22 47.45 17.46
C THR A 231 -4.99 46.04 18.01
N THR A 232 -4.67 45.95 19.29
CA THR A 232 -4.69 44.69 20.04
C THR A 232 -6.07 44.51 20.68
N GLU A 233 -6.79 43.46 20.30
CA GLU A 233 -7.98 43.06 21.05
C GLU A 233 -7.54 42.07 22.15
N LEU A 234 -7.47 42.59 23.38
CA LEU A 234 -7.45 41.76 24.57
C LEU A 234 -8.80 41.02 24.63
N ASP A 235 -8.78 39.71 24.43
CA ASP A 235 -9.86 38.71 24.59
C ASP A 235 -10.01 37.77 23.38
N HIS A 236 -9.25 37.99 22.30
CA HIS A 236 -9.18 37.05 21.18
C HIS A 236 -7.80 36.36 21.13
N PRO A 237 -7.65 35.14 21.68
CA PRO A 237 -6.42 34.39 21.55
C PRO A 237 -6.14 34.05 20.07
N GLU A 238 -4.87 33.90 19.72
CA GLU A 238 -4.43 33.54 18.36
C GLU A 238 -5.26 32.36 17.81
N PRO A 239 -5.84 32.48 16.60
CA PRO A 239 -6.60 31.39 15.98
C PRO A 239 -5.76 30.13 15.81
N ASP A 240 -6.39 28.97 15.95
CA ASP A 240 -5.73 27.66 15.82
C ASP A 240 -4.96 27.51 14.49
N ASP A 241 -5.46 28.07 13.40
CA ASP A 241 -4.82 27.97 12.09
C ASP A 241 -3.48 28.70 12.01
N GLU A 242 -3.39 29.90 12.58
CA GLU A 242 -2.16 30.69 12.65
C GLU A 242 -1.15 30.04 13.61
N TYR A 243 -1.64 29.64 14.79
CA TYR A 243 -0.80 29.01 15.79
C TYR A 243 -0.20 27.69 15.28
N ARG A 244 -1.00 26.89 14.55
CA ARG A 244 -0.54 25.65 13.91
C ARG A 244 0.54 25.88 12.85
N GLN A 245 0.42 26.92 12.03
CA GLN A 245 1.45 27.28 11.06
C GLN A 245 2.77 27.59 11.77
N ARG A 246 2.71 28.32 12.89
CA ARG A 246 3.88 28.65 13.72
C ARG A 246 4.54 27.41 14.32
N LEU A 247 3.76 26.49 14.89
CA LEU A 247 4.27 25.22 15.42
C LEU A 247 4.91 24.33 14.34
N GLY A 248 4.44 24.43 13.09
CA GLY A 248 4.98 23.69 11.94
C GLY A 248 6.46 23.98 11.64
N ILE A 249 6.97 25.13 12.08
CA ILE A 249 8.39 25.52 11.91
C ILE A 249 9.31 24.72 12.84
N TYR A 250 8.84 24.41 14.06
CA TYR A 250 9.65 23.85 15.14
C TYR A 250 9.69 22.32 15.15
N ARG A 251 8.80 21.65 14.42
CA ARG A 251 8.63 20.19 14.46
C ARG A 251 9.20 19.49 13.22
N ARG A 252 10.49 19.19 13.22
CA ARG A 252 11.09 18.17 12.32
C ARG A 252 11.88 17.11 13.09
N TRP A 253 11.18 16.42 13.99
CA TRP A 253 11.59 15.11 14.53
C TRP A 253 10.71 13.98 13.97
N MET A 254 9.92 14.26 12.93
CA MET A 254 9.18 13.23 12.21
C MET A 254 10.09 12.59 11.16
N VAL A 255 10.11 11.25 11.15
CA VAL A 255 10.75 10.42 10.12
C VAL A 255 10.30 10.93 8.75
N SER A 256 11.22 11.48 7.96
CA SER A 256 10.93 11.93 6.60
C SER A 256 10.36 10.77 5.79
N ASN A 257 9.17 10.92 5.24
CA ASN A 257 8.64 9.95 4.26
C ASN A 257 9.05 10.36 2.84
N ARG A 258 8.99 9.41 1.89
CA ARG A 258 9.30 9.62 0.46
C ARG A 258 8.76 10.92 -0.10
N GLN A 259 7.48 11.22 0.18
CA GLN A 259 6.82 12.41 -0.34
C GLN A 259 7.42 13.69 0.22
N GLN A 260 7.78 13.73 1.51
CA GLN A 260 8.45 14.88 2.12
C GLN A 260 9.86 15.09 1.55
N VAL A 261 10.63 14.01 1.35
CA VAL A 261 11.96 14.09 0.72
C VAL A 261 11.85 14.60 -0.72
N LEU A 262 10.93 14.04 -1.52
CA LEU A 262 10.68 14.50 -2.89
C LEU A 262 10.16 15.93 -2.94
N THR A 263 9.29 16.34 -2.01
CA THR A 263 8.80 17.72 -1.94
C THR A 263 9.93 18.69 -1.57
N LEU A 264 10.83 18.29 -0.67
CA LEU A 264 11.99 19.09 -0.32
C LEU A 264 12.96 19.25 -1.49
N LEU A 265 13.22 18.16 -2.22
CA LEU A 265 14.15 18.12 -3.35
C LEU A 265 13.60 18.79 -4.61
N ASN A 266 12.31 18.61 -4.90
CA ASN A 266 11.70 18.94 -6.19
C ASN A 266 10.54 19.93 -6.15
N SER A 267 9.98 20.20 -4.96
CA SER A 267 8.65 20.81 -4.72
C SER A 267 7.47 20.02 -5.35
N SER A 268 6.25 20.53 -5.21
CA SER A 268 5.07 19.97 -5.87
C SER A 268 5.16 20.05 -7.40
N GLY A 269 4.79 18.98 -8.10
CA GLY A 269 4.76 18.97 -9.57
C GLY A 269 4.84 17.56 -10.14
N THR A 270 4.57 17.43 -11.44
CA THR A 270 4.77 16.17 -12.18
C THR A 270 6.21 16.03 -12.65
N GLU A 271 6.59 14.87 -13.18
CA GLU A 271 7.93 14.65 -13.75
C GLU A 271 8.22 15.59 -14.93
N ALA A 272 7.20 16.09 -15.63
CA ALA A 272 7.35 17.01 -16.75
C ALA A 272 7.67 18.46 -16.34
N ASN A 273 7.46 18.82 -15.07
CA ASN A 273 7.71 20.17 -14.58
C ASN A 273 9.21 20.36 -14.26
N PRO A 274 9.81 21.55 -14.46
CA PRO A 274 11.14 21.81 -13.93
C PRO A 274 11.17 21.67 -12.40
N ASN A 275 12.34 21.40 -11.84
CA ASN A 275 12.57 21.39 -10.40
C ASN A 275 12.37 22.80 -9.84
N GLN A 276 11.46 22.93 -8.88
CA GLN A 276 11.21 24.18 -8.13
C GLN A 276 11.49 24.01 -6.62
N GLY A 277 12.16 22.93 -6.23
CA GLY A 277 12.65 22.69 -4.88
C GLY A 277 13.81 23.60 -4.50
N LEU A 278 14.31 23.51 -3.27
CA LEU A 278 15.28 24.48 -2.73
C LEU A 278 16.58 24.59 -3.54
N ILE A 279 16.99 23.52 -4.23
CA ILE A 279 18.19 23.50 -5.08
C ILE A 279 18.02 24.28 -6.38
N SER A 280 16.78 24.54 -6.84
CA SER A 280 16.53 25.35 -8.04
C SER A 280 16.96 26.80 -7.87
N ALA A 281 17.02 27.29 -6.63
CA ALA A 281 17.60 28.60 -6.29
C ALA A 281 19.10 28.70 -6.64
N LEU A 282 19.77 27.58 -6.92
CA LEU A 282 21.15 27.50 -7.42
C LEU A 282 21.22 27.19 -8.92
N GLY A 283 20.12 27.37 -9.66
CA GLY A 283 20.04 27.19 -11.10
C GLY A 283 19.95 25.72 -11.56
N PHE A 284 19.57 24.79 -10.67
CA PHE A 284 19.38 23.38 -11.03
C PHE A 284 17.90 23.06 -11.23
N ASP A 285 17.50 22.74 -12.46
CA ASP A 285 16.10 22.58 -12.87
C ASP A 285 15.69 21.12 -13.12
N ARG A 286 16.58 20.14 -12.90
CA ARG A 286 16.27 18.71 -13.04
C ARG A 286 15.72 18.12 -11.74
N ARG A 287 14.73 17.22 -11.85
CA ARG A 287 14.06 16.58 -10.70
C ARG A 287 14.81 15.33 -10.25
N PHE A 288 14.93 15.16 -8.94
CA PHE A 288 15.47 13.96 -8.29
C PHE A 288 14.41 12.88 -8.16
N GLN A 289 14.83 11.62 -8.15
CA GLN A 289 14.00 10.49 -7.77
C GLN A 289 14.51 9.87 -6.46
N VAL A 290 13.58 9.27 -5.71
CA VAL A 290 13.87 8.50 -4.50
C VAL A 290 13.51 7.05 -4.78
N ILE A 291 14.51 6.18 -4.73
CA ILE A 291 14.36 4.74 -4.93
C ILE A 291 14.40 4.09 -3.54
N GLU A 292 13.33 3.35 -3.22
CA GLU A 292 13.16 2.60 -1.96
C GLU A 292 12.94 1.11 -2.27
N THR A 293 13.41 0.64 -3.42
CA THR A 293 13.21 -0.76 -3.81
C THR A 293 14.17 -1.60 -2.99
N ASP A 294 13.63 -2.39 -2.06
CA ASP A 294 14.42 -3.25 -1.19
C ASP A 294 15.19 -4.29 -2.00
N LYS A 295 16.48 -4.49 -1.66
CA LYS A 295 17.25 -5.63 -2.15
C LYS A 295 16.51 -6.93 -1.86
N LYS A 296 16.14 -7.62 -2.92
CA LYS A 296 15.48 -8.92 -2.78
C LYS A 296 16.50 -10.00 -2.41
N PHE A 297 16.07 -10.96 -1.61
CA PHE A 297 16.87 -12.15 -1.30
C PHE A 297 16.42 -13.31 -2.17
N ALA A 298 17.35 -13.91 -2.90
CA ALA A 298 17.10 -15.16 -3.59
C ALA A 298 17.23 -16.32 -2.61
N VAL A 299 16.30 -17.28 -2.67
CA VAL A 299 16.25 -18.42 -1.76
C VAL A 299 16.24 -19.73 -2.54
N ALA A 300 17.18 -20.62 -2.23
CA ALA A 300 17.17 -22.01 -2.67
C ALA A 300 16.85 -22.93 -1.49
N ILE A 301 16.07 -23.99 -1.74
CA ILE A 301 15.67 -24.98 -0.73
C ILE A 301 15.97 -26.37 -1.28
N HIS A 302 16.53 -27.25 -0.45
CA HIS A 302 16.75 -28.67 -0.76
C HIS A 302 16.43 -29.53 0.45
N LEU A 303 15.65 -30.60 0.24
CA LEU A 303 15.26 -31.51 1.31
C LEU A 303 16.28 -32.62 1.51
N VAL A 304 16.66 -32.85 2.77
CA VAL A 304 17.63 -33.88 3.16
C VAL A 304 17.02 -34.78 4.23
N ALA A 305 16.83 -36.05 3.91
CA ALA A 305 16.47 -37.07 4.87
C ALA A 305 17.72 -37.52 5.65
N SER A 306 17.58 -37.71 6.96
CA SER A 306 18.64 -38.19 7.84
C SER A 306 18.20 -39.50 8.47
N GLY A 307 18.97 -40.58 8.27
CA GLY A 307 18.58 -41.90 8.78
C GLY A 307 17.77 -42.69 7.75
N ASP A 308 16.45 -42.53 7.71
CA ASP A 308 15.58 -43.22 6.74
C ASP A 308 15.50 -42.42 5.42
N PRO A 309 15.96 -42.95 4.27
CA PRO A 309 15.87 -42.25 2.98
C PRO A 309 14.42 -42.00 2.54
N ASP A 310 13.44 -42.78 3.00
CA ASP A 310 12.05 -42.68 2.57
C ASP A 310 11.32 -41.49 3.22
N ASP A 311 11.85 -40.92 4.31
CA ASP A 311 11.26 -39.75 5.00
C ASP A 311 11.03 -38.57 4.04
N ARG A 312 11.96 -38.33 3.12
CA ARG A 312 11.81 -37.28 2.09
C ARG A 312 10.64 -37.59 1.16
N THR A 313 10.56 -38.83 0.67
CA THR A 313 9.50 -39.27 -0.25
C THR A 313 8.13 -39.21 0.43
N HIS A 314 8.03 -39.70 1.68
CA HIS A 314 6.81 -39.62 2.48
C HIS A 314 6.35 -38.17 2.68
N PHE A 315 7.28 -37.26 3.00
CA PHE A 315 6.96 -35.85 3.18
C PHE A 315 6.49 -35.17 1.89
N LEU A 316 7.15 -35.45 0.76
CA LEU A 316 6.72 -34.90 -0.53
C LEU A 316 5.33 -35.43 -0.92
N ASN A 317 5.07 -36.72 -0.73
CA ASN A 317 3.75 -37.31 -0.95
C ASN A 317 2.68 -36.68 -0.04
N TYR A 318 3.01 -36.43 1.23
CA TYR A 318 2.13 -35.73 2.16
C TYR A 318 1.81 -34.29 1.70
N ILE A 319 2.82 -33.53 1.25
CA ILE A 319 2.60 -32.17 0.73
C ILE A 319 1.72 -32.20 -0.51
N ARG A 320 1.97 -33.13 -1.45
CA ARG A 320 1.16 -33.32 -2.64
C ARG A 320 -0.30 -33.62 -2.30
N ALA A 321 -0.54 -34.53 -1.36
CA ALA A 321 -1.89 -34.91 -0.94
C ALA A 321 -2.62 -33.76 -0.24
N THR A 322 -1.93 -33.02 0.64
CA THR A 322 -2.56 -32.09 1.58
C THR A 322 -2.62 -30.65 1.08
N TYR A 323 -1.54 -30.15 0.45
CA TYR A 323 -1.36 -28.71 0.20
C TYR A 323 -1.32 -28.34 -1.28
N LEU A 324 -0.75 -29.16 -2.16
CA LEU A 324 -0.57 -28.77 -3.56
C LEU A 324 -1.88 -28.77 -4.35
N ILE A 325 -1.94 -27.96 -5.39
CA ILE A 325 -3.03 -27.94 -6.36
C ILE A 325 -2.67 -28.90 -7.49
N TRP A 326 -3.55 -29.87 -7.72
CA TRP A 326 -3.54 -30.75 -8.89
C TRP A 326 -4.46 -30.17 -9.96
N PRO A 327 -3.93 -29.46 -10.97
CA PRO A 327 -4.74 -28.80 -11.99
C PRO A 327 -5.39 -29.79 -12.95
N GLY A 328 -4.84 -31.01 -13.10
CA GLY A 328 -5.38 -32.04 -13.99
C GLY A 328 -6.85 -32.38 -13.74
N ASP A 329 -7.47 -32.96 -14.77
CA ASP A 329 -8.88 -33.38 -14.78
C ASP A 329 -9.04 -34.90 -14.71
N THR A 330 -8.05 -35.59 -14.14
CA THR A 330 -8.13 -37.04 -13.96
C THR A 330 -8.95 -37.39 -12.71
N GLN A 331 -9.50 -38.60 -12.66
CA GLN A 331 -10.19 -39.09 -11.46
C GLN A 331 -9.26 -39.11 -10.23
N GLU A 332 -7.97 -39.40 -10.43
CA GLU A 332 -6.96 -39.37 -9.36
C GLU A 332 -6.83 -37.95 -8.78
N ASP A 333 -6.76 -36.92 -9.62
CA ASP A 333 -6.68 -35.53 -9.18
C ASP A 333 -7.92 -35.12 -8.36
N HIS A 334 -9.12 -35.50 -8.82
CA HIS A 334 -10.37 -35.23 -8.10
C HIS A 334 -10.41 -35.92 -6.74
N ASN A 335 -10.09 -37.21 -6.69
CA ASN A 335 -10.05 -37.97 -5.45
C ASN A 335 -9.10 -37.36 -4.40
N ILE A 336 -7.95 -36.83 -4.83
CA ILE A 336 -6.99 -36.19 -3.93
C ILE A 336 -7.55 -34.91 -3.32
N HIS A 337 -8.27 -34.09 -4.08
CA HIS A 337 -8.89 -32.87 -3.56
C HIS A 337 -10.11 -33.17 -2.70
N ASP A 338 -10.93 -34.15 -3.10
CA ASP A 338 -12.14 -34.56 -2.37
C ASP A 338 -11.81 -35.20 -1.01
N ALA A 339 -10.65 -35.85 -0.89
CA ALA A 339 -10.17 -36.42 0.37
C ALA A 339 -9.73 -35.35 1.41
N ARG A 340 -9.68 -34.07 1.04
CA ARG A 340 -9.23 -32.99 1.95
C ARG A 340 -10.38 -32.48 2.81
N TYR A 341 -10.13 -32.42 4.12
CA TYR A 341 -11.03 -31.77 5.08
C TYR A 341 -10.96 -30.24 4.96
N LEU A 342 -11.61 -29.69 3.95
CA LEU A 342 -11.70 -28.24 3.69
C LEU A 342 -13.16 -27.77 3.75
N PRO A 343 -13.43 -26.51 4.19
CA PRO A 343 -14.76 -25.92 4.06
C PRO A 343 -15.23 -25.89 2.60
N THR A 344 -16.55 -26.04 2.36
CA THR A 344 -17.17 -26.07 1.03
C THR A 344 -16.77 -24.88 0.15
N ASP A 345 -16.68 -23.68 0.73
CA ASP A 345 -16.27 -22.47 0.01
C ASP A 345 -14.82 -22.54 -0.48
N SER A 346 -13.93 -23.16 0.30
CA SER A 346 -12.53 -23.36 -0.07
C SER A 346 -12.39 -24.41 -1.17
N GLN A 347 -13.13 -25.52 -1.07
CA GLN A 347 -13.18 -26.54 -2.13
C GLN A 347 -13.70 -25.96 -3.44
N THR A 348 -14.78 -25.17 -3.38
CA THR A 348 -15.36 -24.49 -4.55
C THR A 348 -14.34 -23.55 -5.20
N ARG A 349 -13.64 -22.73 -4.41
CA ARG A 349 -12.59 -21.82 -4.92
C ARG A 349 -11.44 -22.59 -5.57
N ILE A 350 -10.97 -23.67 -4.95
CA ILE A 350 -9.90 -24.51 -5.50
C ILE A 350 -10.36 -25.16 -6.82
N ASN A 351 -11.58 -25.67 -6.89
CA ASN A 351 -12.10 -26.28 -8.11
C ASN A 351 -12.29 -25.27 -9.24
N GLN A 352 -12.74 -24.05 -8.94
CA GLN A 352 -12.79 -22.96 -9.91
C GLN A 352 -11.39 -22.58 -10.41
N LEU A 353 -10.39 -22.50 -9.51
CA LEU A 353 -9.00 -22.23 -9.87
C LEU A 353 -8.45 -23.34 -10.78
N ARG A 354 -8.66 -24.61 -10.44
CA ARG A 354 -8.25 -25.77 -11.27
C ARG A 354 -8.86 -25.70 -12.67
N GLN A 355 -10.17 -25.42 -12.76
CA GLN A 355 -10.87 -25.29 -14.05
C GLN A 355 -10.26 -24.19 -14.92
N ARG A 356 -9.95 -23.03 -14.35
CA ARG A 356 -9.29 -21.94 -15.09
C ARG A 356 -7.88 -22.31 -15.53
N LEU A 357 -7.09 -22.90 -14.64
CA LEU A 357 -5.73 -23.34 -14.98
C LEU A 357 -5.72 -24.32 -16.16
N ARG A 358 -6.68 -25.23 -16.27
CA ARG A 358 -6.80 -26.15 -17.42
C ARG A 358 -7.17 -25.46 -18.74
N LYS A 359 -7.79 -24.29 -18.69
CA LYS A 359 -8.06 -23.48 -19.89
C LYS A 359 -6.80 -22.78 -20.37
N PHE A 360 -5.93 -22.37 -19.44
CA PHE A 360 -4.74 -21.58 -19.74
C PHE A 360 -3.48 -22.41 -19.95
N TYR A 361 -3.45 -23.64 -19.43
CA TYR A 361 -2.28 -24.49 -19.41
C TYR A 361 -2.62 -25.94 -19.72
N THR A 362 -1.69 -26.61 -20.41
CA THR A 362 -1.68 -28.07 -20.55
C THR A 362 -0.69 -28.64 -19.55
N PHE A 363 -1.16 -29.52 -18.67
CA PHE A 363 -0.34 -30.20 -17.67
C PHE A 363 -0.14 -31.66 -18.05
N ALA A 364 1.06 -32.19 -17.82
CA ALA A 364 1.26 -33.63 -17.83
C ALA A 364 0.47 -34.31 -16.70
N PRO A 365 0.16 -35.62 -16.81
CA PRO A 365 -0.48 -36.36 -15.73
C PRO A 365 0.34 -36.28 -14.44
N LYS A 366 -0.33 -36.15 -13.30
CA LYS A 366 0.31 -36.09 -11.98
C LYS A 366 1.22 -34.88 -11.76
N GLU A 367 0.98 -33.77 -12.45
CA GLU A 367 1.64 -32.51 -12.11
C GLU A 367 0.89 -31.83 -10.95
N ALA A 368 1.64 -31.28 -9.99
CA ALA A 368 1.10 -30.62 -8.82
C ALA A 368 1.93 -29.36 -8.51
N ILE A 369 1.26 -28.27 -8.14
CA ILE A 369 1.90 -26.96 -7.93
C ILE A 369 1.44 -26.33 -6.61
N ALA A 370 2.29 -25.48 -6.03
CA ALA A 370 1.94 -24.76 -4.81
C ALA A 370 0.75 -23.81 -5.04
N PRO A 371 -0.16 -23.63 -4.05
CA PRO A 371 -1.35 -22.77 -4.22
C PRO A 371 -1.06 -21.32 -4.62
N VAL A 372 0.04 -20.75 -4.11
CA VAL A 372 0.44 -19.37 -4.46
C VAL A 372 0.88 -19.32 -5.92
N LEU A 373 1.71 -20.27 -6.36
CA LEU A 373 2.10 -20.38 -7.76
C LEU A 373 0.89 -20.60 -8.67
N ALA A 374 -0.05 -21.47 -8.28
CA ALA A 374 -1.29 -21.71 -9.01
C ALA A 374 -2.10 -20.42 -9.22
N THR A 375 -2.19 -19.56 -8.19
CA THR A 375 -2.88 -18.27 -8.28
C THR A 375 -2.15 -17.29 -9.19
N VAL A 376 -0.81 -17.27 -9.17
CA VAL A 376 0.00 -16.44 -10.06
C VAL A 376 -0.09 -16.91 -11.51
N LEU A 377 -0.07 -18.22 -11.77
CA LEU A 377 -0.30 -18.77 -13.10
C LEU A 377 -1.73 -18.47 -13.61
N ASP A 378 -2.73 -18.51 -12.74
CA ASP A 378 -4.10 -18.08 -13.09
C ASP A 378 -4.14 -16.60 -13.52
N ARG A 379 -3.40 -15.70 -12.84
CA ARG A 379 -3.24 -14.30 -13.27
C ARG A 379 -2.57 -14.20 -14.64
N VAL A 380 -1.48 -14.93 -14.86
CA VAL A 380 -0.78 -14.97 -16.16
C VAL A 380 -1.74 -15.42 -17.27
N GLY A 381 -2.50 -16.48 -17.04
CA GLY A 381 -3.49 -16.99 -17.99
C GLY A 381 -4.62 -15.99 -18.29
N ARG A 382 -5.17 -15.33 -17.26
CA ARG A 382 -6.19 -14.28 -17.40
C ARG A 382 -5.69 -13.08 -18.19
N CYS A 383 -4.50 -12.56 -17.86
CA CYS A 383 -3.89 -11.45 -18.60
C CYS A 383 -3.61 -11.82 -20.06
N ARG A 384 -3.06 -13.01 -20.35
CA ARG A 384 -2.87 -13.49 -21.73
C ARG A 384 -4.19 -13.52 -22.51
N ARG A 385 -5.24 -14.05 -21.88
CA ARG A 385 -6.57 -14.13 -22.51
C ARG A 385 -7.20 -12.76 -22.74
N ALA A 386 -7.07 -11.83 -21.78
CA ALA A 386 -7.52 -10.45 -21.94
C ALA A 386 -6.81 -9.77 -23.12
N LEU A 387 -5.51 -10.05 -23.32
CA LEU A 387 -4.73 -9.59 -24.48
C LEU A 387 -5.00 -10.39 -25.78
N GLY A 388 -6.00 -11.28 -25.78
CA GLY A 388 -6.45 -12.02 -26.96
C GLY A 388 -5.65 -13.29 -27.28
N ILE A 389 -4.75 -13.73 -26.38
CA ILE A 389 -3.99 -14.97 -26.53
C ILE A 389 -4.74 -16.11 -25.83
N ASN A 390 -5.31 -17.02 -26.62
CA ASN A 390 -6.07 -18.17 -26.11
C ASN A 390 -5.29 -19.49 -26.14
N THR A 391 -4.07 -19.50 -26.71
CA THR A 391 -3.25 -20.71 -26.82
C THR A 391 -2.77 -21.13 -25.42
N PRO A 392 -3.08 -22.36 -24.96
CA PRO A 392 -2.61 -22.84 -23.67
C PRO A 392 -1.09 -22.98 -23.64
N LEU A 393 -0.46 -22.61 -22.52
CA LEU A 393 0.98 -22.89 -22.31
C LEU A 393 1.16 -24.31 -21.82
N GLU A 394 2.15 -25.00 -22.37
CA GLU A 394 2.52 -26.33 -21.90
C GLU A 394 3.38 -26.22 -20.62
N VAL A 395 2.92 -26.86 -19.55
CA VAL A 395 3.70 -27.07 -18.32
C VAL A 395 4.37 -28.42 -18.43
N ARG A 396 5.69 -28.41 -18.63
CA ARG A 396 6.49 -29.61 -18.88
C ARG A 396 6.94 -30.31 -17.61
N ARG A 397 7.11 -29.54 -16.54
CA ARG A 397 7.55 -30.04 -15.24
C ARG A 397 7.00 -29.14 -14.13
N SER A 398 6.47 -29.75 -13.08
CA SER A 398 6.11 -29.07 -11.83
C SER A 398 6.73 -29.81 -10.65
N GLN A 399 6.00 -30.11 -9.58
CA GLN A 399 6.55 -30.79 -8.42
C GLN A 399 7.16 -32.15 -8.80
N ASP A 400 8.44 -32.33 -8.50
CA ASP A 400 9.18 -33.55 -8.78
C ASP A 400 9.74 -34.16 -7.50
N SER A 401 9.33 -35.39 -7.21
CA SER A 401 9.79 -36.14 -6.03
C SER A 401 11.09 -36.91 -6.26
N ARG A 402 11.55 -37.04 -7.50
CA ARG A 402 12.79 -37.79 -7.80
C ARG A 402 14.00 -37.14 -7.11
N PRO A 403 14.96 -37.94 -6.63
CA PRO A 403 16.23 -37.41 -6.16
C PRO A 403 17.03 -36.85 -7.34
N GLN A 404 18.00 -35.98 -7.07
CA GLN A 404 18.82 -35.36 -8.11
C GLN A 404 19.60 -36.37 -8.96
N ALA A 405 20.00 -37.50 -8.36
CA ALA A 405 20.65 -38.61 -9.07
C ALA A 405 19.77 -39.20 -10.20
N ASP A 406 18.45 -39.09 -10.08
CA ASP A 406 17.47 -39.61 -11.04
C ASP A 406 16.90 -38.49 -11.95
N GLY A 407 17.60 -37.36 -12.05
CA GLY A 407 17.19 -36.19 -12.82
C GLY A 407 16.23 -35.24 -12.10
N GLY A 408 16.00 -35.44 -10.80
CA GLY A 408 15.32 -34.48 -9.92
C GLY A 408 16.06 -33.14 -9.81
N SER A 409 15.39 -32.09 -9.35
CA SER A 409 16.03 -30.80 -9.06
C SER A 409 15.35 -30.12 -7.88
N SER A 410 16.15 -29.48 -7.04
CA SER A 410 15.69 -28.77 -5.84
C SER A 410 14.70 -27.63 -6.17
N LEU A 411 14.72 -27.12 -7.41
CA LEU A 411 13.76 -26.12 -7.90
C LEU A 411 12.31 -26.61 -7.87
N PHE A 412 12.12 -27.90 -8.08
CA PHE A 412 10.81 -28.51 -8.28
C PHE A 412 10.34 -29.28 -7.05
N GLU A 413 11.19 -29.59 -6.07
CA GLU A 413 10.84 -30.50 -4.96
C GLU A 413 9.57 -30.11 -4.20
N LEU A 414 9.35 -28.81 -3.97
CA LEU A 414 8.21 -28.30 -3.19
C LEU A 414 7.05 -27.79 -4.07
N GLY A 415 7.15 -27.91 -5.39
CA GLY A 415 6.15 -27.39 -6.33
C GLY A 415 6.07 -25.86 -6.36
N LEU A 416 7.14 -25.17 -5.92
CA LEU A 416 7.19 -23.71 -5.81
C LEU A 416 7.49 -23.02 -7.15
N GLY A 417 7.95 -23.77 -8.14
CA GLY A 417 8.09 -23.35 -9.53
C GLY A 417 7.65 -24.40 -10.54
N VAL A 418 7.58 -23.99 -11.80
CA VAL A 418 7.18 -24.80 -12.96
C VAL A 418 8.09 -24.52 -14.14
N GLU A 419 8.34 -25.52 -14.96
CA GLU A 419 8.93 -25.37 -16.29
C GLU A 419 7.82 -25.27 -17.33
N ILE A 420 7.79 -24.18 -18.09
CA ILE A 420 6.85 -23.98 -19.18
C ILE A 420 7.56 -23.89 -20.52
N SER A 421 6.82 -24.18 -21.60
CA SER A 421 7.27 -23.83 -22.95
C SER A 421 7.41 -22.30 -23.09
N PRO A 422 8.48 -21.79 -23.76
CA PRO A 422 8.69 -20.36 -24.00
C PRO A 422 7.51 -19.71 -24.69
N ILE A 423 7.20 -18.47 -24.30
CA ILE A 423 6.22 -17.64 -25.01
C ILE A 423 6.88 -17.24 -26.34
N SER A 424 6.20 -17.49 -27.46
CA SER A 424 6.79 -17.17 -28.76
C SER A 424 6.97 -15.66 -28.95
N ALA A 425 7.99 -15.24 -29.71
CA ALA A 425 8.21 -13.83 -30.03
C ALA A 425 6.99 -13.18 -30.72
N ALA A 426 6.25 -13.96 -31.53
CA ALA A 426 5.01 -13.51 -32.16
C ALA A 426 3.91 -13.24 -31.13
N GLU A 427 3.73 -14.12 -30.14
CA GLU A 427 2.77 -13.91 -29.04
C GLU A 427 3.15 -12.69 -28.18
N LEU A 428 4.43 -12.53 -27.83
CA LEU A 428 4.91 -11.35 -27.06
C LEU A 428 4.64 -10.04 -27.81
N THR A 429 4.90 -10.02 -29.12
CA THR A 429 4.65 -8.85 -29.98
C THR A 429 3.15 -8.54 -30.05
N GLN A 430 2.32 -9.56 -30.28
CA GLN A 430 0.87 -9.41 -30.29
C GLN A 430 0.33 -8.88 -28.95
N MET A 431 0.84 -9.39 -27.82
CA MET A 431 0.44 -8.91 -26.49
C MET A 431 0.82 -7.44 -26.28
N ALA A 432 2.02 -7.03 -26.68
CA ALA A 432 2.46 -5.64 -26.61
C ALA A 432 1.58 -4.70 -27.46
N GLU A 433 1.26 -5.08 -28.70
CA GLU A 433 0.38 -4.32 -29.59
C GLU A 433 -1.05 -4.21 -29.04
N ARG A 434 -1.57 -5.30 -28.46
CA ARG A 434 -2.90 -5.34 -27.85
C ARG A 434 -2.98 -4.50 -26.60
N LEU A 435 -1.93 -4.51 -25.78
CA LEU A 435 -1.85 -3.68 -24.59
C LEU A 435 -1.87 -2.19 -24.93
N GLY A 436 -1.14 -1.77 -25.98
CA GLY A 436 -1.14 -0.38 -26.45
C GLY A 436 -2.51 0.13 -26.94
N ASN A 437 -3.42 -0.78 -27.33
CA ASN A 437 -4.77 -0.48 -27.79
C ASN A 437 -5.85 -0.95 -26.80
N PHE A 438 -5.48 -1.30 -25.57
CA PHE A 438 -6.39 -1.91 -24.61
C PHE A 438 -7.35 -0.88 -24.00
N ASN A 439 -8.65 -1.17 -24.02
CA ASN A 439 -9.66 -0.32 -23.39
C ASN A 439 -9.89 -0.75 -21.94
N PHE A 440 -9.13 -0.14 -21.03
CA PHE A 440 -9.15 -0.47 -19.60
C PHE A 440 -10.48 -0.16 -18.92
N GLU A 441 -11.14 0.95 -19.30
CA GLU A 441 -12.39 1.40 -18.67
C GLU A 441 -13.54 0.44 -18.96
N ASP A 442 -13.67 -0.02 -20.20
CA ASP A 442 -14.71 -0.99 -20.55
C ASP A 442 -14.43 -2.36 -19.92
N PHE A 443 -13.16 -2.77 -19.83
CA PHE A 443 -12.79 -4.02 -19.19
C PHE A 443 -13.03 -4.00 -17.67
N LYS A 444 -12.74 -2.88 -16.98
CA LYS A 444 -13.01 -2.71 -15.54
C LYS A 444 -14.51 -2.78 -15.20
N LYS A 445 -15.36 -2.38 -16.14
CA LYS A 445 -16.84 -2.41 -16.01
C LYS A 445 -17.44 -3.78 -16.37
N ALA A 446 -16.67 -4.68 -16.97
CA ALA A 446 -17.15 -6.01 -17.28
C ALA A 446 -17.59 -6.73 -16.00
N GLN A 447 -18.68 -7.50 -16.09
CA GLN A 447 -19.13 -8.32 -14.98
C GLN A 447 -18.15 -9.47 -14.73
N ALA A 448 -17.94 -9.81 -13.45
CA ALA A 448 -17.16 -10.98 -13.08
C ALA A 448 -17.79 -12.25 -13.67
N THR A 449 -16.96 -13.09 -14.28
CA THR A 449 -17.36 -14.39 -14.84
C THR A 449 -16.57 -15.50 -14.15
N PRO A 450 -16.96 -16.79 -14.28
CA PRO A 450 -16.16 -17.89 -13.76
C PRO A 450 -14.71 -17.94 -14.28
N ASP A 451 -14.50 -17.42 -15.50
CA ASP A 451 -13.20 -17.36 -16.18
C ASP A 451 -12.41 -16.09 -15.86
N GLU A 452 -13.10 -15.00 -15.54
CA GLU A 452 -12.53 -13.72 -15.12
C GLU A 452 -13.26 -13.26 -13.84
N PRO A 453 -12.90 -13.81 -12.66
CA PRO A 453 -13.58 -13.51 -11.42
C PRO A 453 -13.28 -12.10 -10.89
N ASN A 454 -12.24 -11.44 -11.42
CA ASN A 454 -11.83 -10.11 -10.98
C ASN A 454 -11.29 -9.26 -12.15
N PRO A 455 -12.18 -8.75 -13.03
CA PRO A 455 -11.79 -7.91 -14.16
C PRO A 455 -11.01 -6.65 -13.74
N GLN A 456 -11.29 -6.10 -12.55
CA GLN A 456 -10.58 -4.92 -12.05
C GLN A 456 -9.12 -5.25 -11.71
N GLU A 457 -8.84 -6.37 -11.05
CA GLU A 457 -7.46 -6.82 -10.79
C GLU A 457 -6.71 -7.04 -12.11
N THR A 458 -7.31 -7.75 -13.07
CA THR A 458 -6.67 -7.99 -14.38
C THR A 458 -6.38 -6.67 -15.10
N ALA A 459 -7.32 -5.72 -15.12
CA ALA A 459 -7.09 -4.40 -15.73
C ALA A 459 -5.94 -3.65 -15.05
N SER A 460 -5.91 -3.61 -13.72
CA SER A 460 -4.83 -2.93 -12.98
C SER A 460 -3.46 -3.57 -13.21
N LEU A 461 -3.41 -4.91 -13.33
CA LEU A 461 -2.16 -5.60 -13.69
C LEU A 461 -1.71 -5.21 -15.10
N LEU A 462 -2.62 -5.20 -16.07
CA LEU A 462 -2.31 -4.78 -17.44
C LEU A 462 -1.86 -3.31 -17.49
N GLU A 463 -2.48 -2.39 -16.75
CA GLU A 463 -2.06 -0.97 -16.66
C GLU A 463 -0.64 -0.80 -16.11
N SER A 464 -0.18 -1.71 -15.25
CA SER A 464 1.16 -1.66 -14.67
C SER A 464 2.27 -2.17 -15.61
N MET A 465 1.91 -2.83 -16.71
CA MET A 465 2.88 -3.43 -17.64
C MET A 465 3.49 -2.38 -18.57
N THR A 466 4.81 -2.47 -18.77
CA THR A 466 5.53 -1.65 -19.76
C THR A 466 6.04 -2.56 -20.89
N PRO A 467 5.34 -2.64 -22.03
CA PRO A 467 5.67 -3.59 -23.09
C PRO A 467 7.07 -3.36 -23.65
N ARG A 468 7.77 -4.47 -23.94
CA ARG A 468 9.10 -4.48 -24.58
C ARG A 468 9.08 -5.34 -25.84
N PRO A 469 9.87 -5.01 -26.88
CA PRO A 469 9.98 -5.86 -28.05
C PRO A 469 10.60 -7.21 -27.69
N ALA A 470 10.12 -8.29 -28.31
CA ALA A 470 10.59 -9.65 -28.03
C ALA A 470 12.10 -9.85 -28.28
N SER A 471 12.74 -9.00 -29.10
CA SER A 471 14.18 -9.00 -29.29
C SER A 471 14.97 -8.48 -28.07
N ALA A 472 14.37 -7.60 -27.27
CA ALA A 472 14.97 -7.05 -26.06
C ALA A 472 14.59 -7.85 -24.81
N ASP A 473 13.43 -8.51 -24.83
CA ASP A 473 12.93 -9.35 -23.74
C ASP A 473 12.32 -10.65 -24.31
N PRO A 474 13.17 -11.61 -24.71
CA PRO A 474 12.71 -12.86 -25.34
C PRO A 474 11.96 -13.79 -24.38
N ASP A 475 12.15 -13.61 -23.07
CA ASP A 475 11.50 -14.42 -22.03
C ASP A 475 10.15 -13.83 -21.58
N GLY A 476 9.83 -12.59 -21.98
CA GLY A 476 8.59 -11.91 -21.62
C GLY A 476 8.55 -11.45 -20.15
N ARG A 477 9.69 -11.05 -19.58
CA ARG A 477 9.78 -10.56 -18.20
C ARG A 477 8.84 -9.40 -17.92
N TRP A 478 8.73 -8.43 -18.83
CA TRP A 478 7.86 -7.27 -18.70
C TRP A 478 6.40 -7.64 -18.39
N PHE A 479 5.96 -8.80 -18.89
CA PHE A 479 4.62 -9.32 -18.73
C PHE A 479 4.50 -10.23 -17.50
N LEU A 480 5.42 -11.20 -17.37
CA LEU A 480 5.38 -12.20 -16.31
C LEU A 480 5.62 -11.61 -14.91
N GLU A 481 6.54 -10.65 -14.78
CA GLU A 481 6.85 -9.99 -13.50
C GLU A 481 5.66 -9.19 -12.98
N ALA A 482 4.96 -8.46 -13.86
CA ALA A 482 3.76 -7.73 -13.51
C ALA A 482 2.64 -8.65 -12.98
N CYS A 483 2.55 -9.89 -13.46
CA CYS A 483 1.61 -10.90 -12.94
C CYS A 483 2.00 -11.48 -11.57
N GLY A 484 3.19 -11.18 -11.05
CA GLY A 484 3.70 -11.64 -9.75
C GLY A 484 4.67 -12.83 -9.83
N ILE A 485 5.21 -13.15 -11.01
CA ILE A 485 6.33 -14.10 -11.14
C ILE A 485 7.62 -13.36 -10.75
N ASN A 486 8.32 -13.86 -9.75
CA ASN A 486 9.56 -13.23 -9.26
C ASN A 486 10.83 -13.89 -9.80
N THR A 487 10.74 -15.12 -10.33
CA THR A 487 11.85 -15.74 -11.06
C THR A 487 11.38 -16.19 -12.43
N ILE A 488 12.10 -15.72 -13.45
CA ILE A 488 11.97 -16.14 -14.83
C ILE A 488 13.38 -16.55 -15.27
N HIS A 489 13.58 -17.84 -15.47
CA HIS A 489 14.92 -18.38 -15.71
C HIS A 489 14.91 -19.41 -16.86
N PRO A 490 15.61 -19.17 -17.97
CA PRO A 490 15.71 -20.16 -19.04
C PRO A 490 16.56 -21.36 -18.57
N ILE A 491 15.94 -22.53 -18.40
CA ILE A 491 16.65 -23.77 -18.01
C ILE A 491 17.18 -24.49 -19.25
N THR A 492 16.37 -24.56 -20.31
CA THR A 492 16.77 -25.19 -21.58
C THR A 492 16.45 -24.24 -22.73
N ARG A 493 16.96 -24.53 -23.94
CA ARG A 493 16.58 -23.81 -25.17
C ARG A 493 15.07 -23.81 -25.45
N SER A 494 14.32 -24.67 -24.76
CA SER A 494 12.90 -24.89 -25.00
C SER A 494 12.06 -24.81 -23.72
N GLY A 495 12.61 -24.35 -22.60
CA GLY A 495 11.95 -24.39 -21.30
C GLY A 495 12.36 -23.22 -20.42
N ILE A 496 11.36 -22.50 -19.92
CA ILE A 496 11.53 -21.39 -18.97
C ILE A 496 11.00 -21.84 -17.62
N TYR A 497 11.81 -21.69 -16.59
CA TYR A 497 11.39 -21.86 -15.21
C TYR A 497 10.75 -20.60 -14.67
N LEU A 498 9.55 -20.77 -14.11
CA LEU A 498 8.79 -19.72 -13.47
C LEU A 498 8.58 -20.05 -11.99
N SER A 499 8.75 -19.05 -11.13
CA SER A 499 8.46 -19.16 -9.71
C SER A 499 7.95 -17.85 -9.13
N HIS A 500 6.99 -17.96 -8.22
CA HIS A 500 6.49 -16.85 -7.41
C HIS A 500 7.49 -16.44 -6.32
N LEU A 501 8.45 -17.31 -5.98
CA LEU A 501 9.58 -16.98 -5.12
C LEU A 501 10.75 -16.47 -5.96
N LEU A 502 11.49 -15.48 -5.44
CA LEU A 502 12.77 -15.12 -5.99
C LEU A 502 13.79 -16.21 -5.61
N ASN A 503 14.26 -16.96 -6.60
CA ASN A 503 15.34 -17.93 -6.45
C ASN A 503 16.41 -17.78 -7.52
N LEU A 504 16.22 -16.93 -8.55
CA LEU A 504 17.19 -16.70 -9.63
C LEU A 504 17.70 -17.99 -10.31
N GLY A 505 16.89 -19.06 -10.35
CA GLY A 505 17.32 -20.35 -10.89
C GLY A 505 18.38 -21.06 -10.04
N THR A 506 18.59 -20.63 -8.79
CA THR A 506 19.55 -21.26 -7.87
C THR A 506 19.09 -22.66 -7.46
N VAL A 507 20.00 -23.62 -7.57
CA VAL A 507 19.82 -25.03 -7.24
C VAL A 507 20.81 -25.41 -6.16
N ILE A 508 20.38 -26.06 -5.09
CA ILE A 508 21.32 -26.68 -4.13
C ILE A 508 21.61 -28.09 -4.63
N ILE A 509 22.84 -28.36 -5.01
CA ILE A 509 23.35 -29.67 -5.41
C ILE A 509 23.86 -30.41 -4.17
N GLY A 510 23.37 -31.62 -3.96
CA GLY A 510 23.82 -32.49 -2.88
C GLY A 510 22.97 -33.74 -2.71
N PRO A 511 23.34 -34.66 -1.81
CA PRO A 511 22.60 -35.88 -1.60
C PRO A 511 21.21 -35.59 -0.99
N ALA A 512 20.21 -36.37 -1.39
CA ALA A 512 18.87 -36.32 -0.80
C ALA A 512 18.78 -37.02 0.57
N HIS A 513 19.81 -37.80 0.92
CA HIS A 513 19.91 -38.56 2.16
C HIS A 513 21.32 -38.47 2.76
N VAL A 514 21.40 -38.34 4.08
CA VAL A 514 22.66 -38.38 4.83
C VAL A 514 22.53 -39.35 6.00
N ALA A 515 23.40 -40.35 6.06
CA ALA A 515 23.44 -41.31 7.16
C ALA A 515 23.74 -40.61 8.50
N LEU A 516 23.16 -41.12 9.58
CA LEU A 516 23.38 -40.59 10.93
C LEU A 516 24.88 -40.63 11.29
N GLY A 517 25.38 -39.54 11.88
CA GLY A 517 26.79 -39.40 12.24
C GLY A 517 27.75 -39.07 11.08
N SER A 518 27.29 -39.15 9.83
CA SER A 518 28.07 -38.78 8.64
C SER A 518 27.98 -37.29 8.33
N GLU A 519 28.85 -36.79 7.45
CA GLU A 519 28.80 -35.41 6.93
C GLU A 519 28.62 -35.46 5.41
N ALA A 520 27.89 -34.49 4.86
CA ALA A 520 27.71 -34.34 3.43
C ALA A 520 27.95 -32.89 2.99
N ASN A 521 28.50 -32.74 1.78
CA ASN A 521 28.75 -31.44 1.17
C ASN A 521 27.62 -31.07 0.22
N PHE A 522 27.28 -29.79 0.23
CA PHE A 522 26.26 -29.17 -0.58
C PHE A 522 26.85 -27.95 -1.27
N GLU A 523 26.39 -27.67 -2.49
CA GLU A 523 26.83 -26.52 -3.29
C GLU A 523 25.62 -25.83 -3.91
N VAL A 524 25.58 -24.51 -3.90
CA VAL A 524 24.61 -23.76 -4.70
C VAL A 524 25.18 -23.59 -6.10
N ALA A 525 24.57 -24.26 -7.06
CA ALA A 525 24.72 -23.93 -8.47
C ALA A 525 23.75 -22.80 -8.83
N TYR A 526 24.24 -21.82 -9.56
CA TYR A 526 23.43 -20.75 -10.11
C TYR A 526 23.84 -20.49 -11.54
N THR A 527 22.86 -20.21 -12.39
CA THR A 527 23.09 -19.74 -13.75
C THR A 527 22.40 -18.39 -13.80
N THR A 528 23.14 -17.29 -13.97
CA THR A 528 22.50 -15.99 -14.16
C THR A 528 22.21 -15.82 -15.64
N PRO A 529 20.96 -15.49 -16.04
CA PRO A 529 20.60 -15.30 -17.45
C PRO A 529 21.45 -14.22 -18.12
N ASP A 530 21.84 -13.20 -17.33
CA ASP A 530 22.44 -11.96 -17.80
C ASP A 530 23.94 -11.86 -17.49
N GLY A 531 24.58 -12.96 -17.07
CA GLY A 531 25.99 -12.96 -16.65
C GLY A 531 26.27 -12.24 -15.33
N ILE A 532 25.23 -11.90 -14.56
CA ILE A 532 25.33 -11.28 -13.24
C ILE A 532 26.17 -12.20 -12.34
N ALA A 533 27.34 -11.75 -11.93
CA ALA A 533 28.17 -12.49 -10.99
C ALA A 533 27.55 -12.36 -9.58
N LEU A 534 26.91 -13.41 -9.07
CA LEU A 534 26.58 -13.45 -7.65
C LEU A 534 27.89 -13.46 -6.86
N ASP A 535 28.06 -12.50 -5.95
CA ASP A 535 29.23 -12.44 -5.07
C ASP A 535 29.30 -13.74 -4.25
N LYS A 536 30.30 -14.57 -4.57
CA LYS A 536 30.55 -15.87 -3.93
C LYS A 536 30.72 -15.76 -2.41
N ARG A 537 30.87 -14.56 -1.85
CA ARG A 537 31.07 -14.28 -0.42
C ARG A 537 29.77 -14.06 0.37
N ARG A 538 28.60 -13.87 -0.25
CA ARG A 538 27.36 -13.45 0.44
C ARG A 538 26.24 -14.50 0.51
N PHE A 539 26.61 -15.76 0.71
CA PHE A 539 25.66 -16.85 0.94
C PHE A 539 25.48 -17.08 2.45
N ARG A 540 24.24 -17.20 2.89
CA ARG A 540 23.90 -17.67 4.24
C ARG A 540 23.19 -19.00 4.16
N TRP A 541 23.65 -19.95 4.96
CA TRP A 541 23.12 -21.31 5.00
C TRP A 541 22.39 -21.57 6.30
N TYR A 542 21.23 -22.21 6.18
CA TYR A 542 20.40 -22.62 7.29
C TYR A 542 20.00 -24.09 7.13
N ALA A 543 19.87 -24.79 8.24
CA ALA A 543 19.32 -26.14 8.30
C ALA A 543 18.12 -26.10 9.24
N ILE A 544 16.94 -26.37 8.68
CA ILE A 544 15.65 -26.26 9.37
C ILE A 544 15.10 -27.67 9.56
N PRO A 545 15.00 -28.18 10.80
CA PRO A 545 14.37 -29.47 11.06
C PRO A 545 12.86 -29.38 10.76
N LEU A 546 12.38 -30.22 9.85
CA LEU A 546 10.96 -30.32 9.51
C LEU A 546 10.27 -31.41 10.33
N TRP A 547 10.97 -32.51 10.61
CA TRP A 547 10.46 -33.61 11.40
C TRP A 547 11.60 -34.42 12.06
N PRO A 548 11.47 -34.87 13.31
CA PRO A 548 10.49 -34.40 14.31
C PRO A 548 10.79 -32.97 14.78
N LYS A 549 9.78 -32.26 15.28
CA LYS A 549 9.90 -30.83 15.66
C LYS A 549 10.88 -30.58 16.81
N ASP A 550 11.03 -31.54 17.72
CA ASP A 550 11.88 -31.44 18.92
C ASP A 550 13.31 -31.98 18.69
N ARG A 551 13.72 -32.12 17.43
CA ARG A 551 15.03 -32.65 17.07
C ARG A 551 16.15 -31.70 17.52
N PRO A 552 17.29 -32.22 18.03
CA PRO A 552 18.46 -31.40 18.35
C PRO A 552 18.90 -30.54 17.16
N ARG A 553 19.43 -29.34 17.44
CA ARG A 553 19.88 -28.41 16.39
C ARG A 553 20.89 -29.06 15.45
N GLU A 554 20.58 -28.98 14.16
CA GLU A 554 21.41 -29.49 13.08
C GLU A 554 22.63 -28.58 12.89
N ARG A 555 23.77 -29.15 12.48
CA ARG A 555 25.00 -28.38 12.26
C ARG A 555 25.21 -28.20 10.77
N ILE A 556 25.07 -26.96 10.31
CA ILE A 556 25.48 -26.55 8.97
C ILE A 556 26.61 -25.53 9.06
N LYS A 557 27.67 -25.72 8.27
CA LYS A 557 28.79 -24.80 8.15
C LYS A 557 28.90 -24.34 6.70
N GLY A 558 28.47 -23.11 6.45
CA GLY A 558 28.58 -22.49 5.12
C GLY A 558 29.94 -21.80 4.90
N ARG A 559 30.48 -21.93 3.69
CA ARG A 559 31.63 -21.19 3.17
C ARG A 559 31.29 -20.66 1.78
N GLY A 560 30.63 -19.51 1.73
CA GLY A 560 30.09 -18.97 0.47
C GLY A 560 29.05 -19.92 -0.13
N HIS A 561 29.11 -20.16 -1.44
CA HIS A 561 28.21 -21.06 -2.16
C HIS A 561 28.31 -22.55 -1.78
N GLN A 562 29.23 -22.97 -0.90
CA GLN A 562 29.35 -24.35 -0.43
C GLN A 562 28.98 -24.47 1.05
N ALA A 563 28.45 -25.61 1.47
CA ALA A 563 28.20 -25.92 2.87
C ALA A 563 28.43 -27.39 3.21
N THR A 564 28.86 -27.66 4.44
CA THR A 564 28.89 -29.00 5.00
C THR A 564 27.77 -29.14 6.03
N PHE A 565 26.93 -30.15 5.85
CA PHE A 565 25.82 -30.48 6.75
C PHE A 565 26.13 -31.78 7.51
N LYS A 566 25.87 -31.73 8.82
CA LYS A 566 25.94 -32.88 9.71
C LYS A 566 24.61 -33.05 10.44
N PRO A 567 23.85 -34.12 10.14
CA PRO A 567 22.62 -34.39 10.87
C PRO A 567 22.92 -34.78 12.33
N PRO A 568 21.99 -34.49 13.27
CA PRO A 568 22.08 -34.98 14.64
C PRO A 568 21.92 -36.50 14.70
N ALA A 569 22.16 -37.09 15.87
CA ALA A 569 22.10 -38.55 16.07
C ALA A 569 20.69 -39.16 15.91
N GLN A 570 19.65 -38.34 15.84
CA GLN A 570 18.27 -38.76 15.65
C GLN A 570 17.88 -38.66 14.18
N ALA A 571 17.16 -39.66 13.64
CA ALA A 571 16.59 -39.64 12.30
C ALA A 571 15.55 -38.51 12.11
N GLY A 572 15.34 -38.10 10.86
CA GLY A 572 14.36 -37.07 10.53
C GLY A 572 14.63 -36.37 9.21
N LEU A 573 13.80 -35.37 8.91
CA LEU A 573 13.85 -34.59 7.68
C LEU A 573 14.25 -33.13 7.95
N SER A 574 15.13 -32.60 7.10
CA SER A 574 15.67 -31.25 7.18
C SER A 574 15.47 -30.51 5.86
N ALA A 575 15.17 -29.22 5.91
CA ALA A 575 15.29 -28.33 4.76
C ALA A 575 16.60 -27.55 4.87
N LEU A 576 17.48 -27.72 3.89
CA LEU A 576 18.65 -26.87 3.72
C LEU A 576 18.24 -25.65 2.90
N VAL A 577 18.47 -24.46 3.45
CA VAL A 577 18.11 -23.20 2.84
C VAL A 577 19.36 -22.37 2.62
N ALA A 578 19.59 -21.98 1.38
CA ALA A 578 20.63 -21.02 1.01
C ALA A 578 19.97 -19.69 0.63
N VAL A 579 20.38 -18.62 1.30
CA VAL A 579 19.92 -17.25 1.06
C VAL A 579 21.04 -16.46 0.42
N VAL A 580 20.74 -15.80 -0.69
CA VAL A 580 21.68 -15.00 -1.48
C VAL A 580 21.16 -13.57 -1.60
N GLN A 581 22.03 -12.60 -1.33
CA GLN A 581 21.73 -11.18 -1.55
C GLN A 581 22.03 -10.82 -3.00
N THR A 582 21.08 -10.22 -3.70
CA THR A 582 21.27 -9.74 -5.08
C THR A 582 21.75 -8.29 -5.06
N HIS A 583 22.62 -7.94 -6.02
CA HIS A 583 22.98 -6.55 -6.33
C HIS A 583 22.40 -6.23 -7.70
N GLU A 584 21.11 -5.96 -7.77
CA GLU A 584 20.62 -5.00 -8.76
C GLU A 584 20.60 -3.64 -8.08
N GLY A 585 20.46 -2.52 -8.83
CA GLY A 585 20.52 -1.13 -8.34
C GLY A 585 19.46 -0.70 -7.30
N GLU A 586 19.00 -1.66 -6.50
CA GLU A 586 18.12 -1.64 -5.36
C GLU A 586 18.87 -1.24 -4.07
N THR A 587 18.13 -0.70 -3.11
CA THR A 587 18.65 -0.17 -1.84
C THR A 587 18.73 -1.23 -0.76
N ASP A 588 19.77 -1.19 0.08
CA ASP A 588 19.80 -2.02 1.29
C ASP A 588 18.60 -1.70 2.18
N PRO A 589 18.08 -2.67 2.97
CA PRO A 589 17.03 -2.39 3.94
C PRO A 589 17.41 -1.22 4.85
N TYR A 590 16.45 -0.35 5.15
CA TYR A 590 16.68 0.89 5.89
C TYR A 590 17.64 1.86 5.17
N THR A 591 17.70 1.82 3.84
CA THR A 591 18.40 2.81 3.02
C THR A 591 17.47 3.28 1.91
N PHE A 592 17.52 4.56 1.55
CA PHE A 592 16.93 5.03 0.29
C PHE A 592 18.00 5.66 -0.59
N LYS A 593 17.88 5.49 -1.91
CA LYS A 593 18.81 6.01 -2.91
C LYS A 593 18.22 7.26 -3.53
N VAL A 594 19.03 8.30 -3.63
CA VAL A 594 18.67 9.54 -4.34
C VAL A 594 19.38 9.52 -5.69
N GLU A 595 18.62 9.69 -6.77
CA GLU A 595 19.15 9.56 -8.13
C GLU A 595 18.68 10.69 -9.05
N LEU A 596 19.47 10.98 -10.08
CA LEU A 596 19.14 11.87 -11.19
C LEU A 596 18.90 10.99 -12.43
N PRO A 597 17.67 10.95 -12.98
CA PRO A 597 17.33 10.04 -14.09
C PRO A 597 17.90 10.46 -15.45
N ASP A 598 18.55 11.63 -15.53
CA ASP A 598 19.15 12.16 -16.77
C ASP A 598 20.68 12.02 -16.68
N ASP A 599 21.24 11.06 -17.42
CA ASP A 599 22.67 10.75 -17.48
C ASP A 599 23.53 11.96 -17.95
N THR A 600 22.91 13.02 -18.47
CA THR A 600 23.61 14.24 -18.89
C THR A 600 23.57 15.37 -17.86
N ALA A 601 22.75 15.24 -16.81
CA ALA A 601 22.60 16.26 -15.79
C ALA A 601 23.80 16.24 -14.82
N THR A 602 24.50 17.36 -14.68
CA THR A 602 25.69 17.45 -13.83
C THR A 602 25.54 18.54 -12.78
N LEU A 603 25.88 18.23 -11.53
CA LEU A 603 25.97 19.13 -10.39
C LEU A 603 27.39 19.68 -10.28
N ASN A 604 27.51 20.99 -10.14
CA ASN A 604 28.78 21.58 -9.69
C ASN A 604 28.98 21.33 -8.19
N LEU A 605 30.21 21.53 -7.69
CA LEU A 605 30.56 21.29 -6.29
C LEU A 605 29.66 22.04 -5.29
N GLN A 606 29.27 23.29 -5.61
CA GLN A 606 28.42 24.10 -4.74
C GLN A 606 26.99 23.53 -4.63
N GLN A 607 26.44 23.07 -5.75
CA GLN A 607 25.12 22.42 -5.82
C GLN A 607 25.14 21.07 -5.10
N TYR A 608 26.22 20.29 -5.28
CA TYR A 608 26.42 19.03 -4.58
C TYR A 608 26.50 19.23 -3.06
N GLU A 609 27.31 20.17 -2.57
CA GLU A 609 27.39 20.47 -1.13
C GLU A 609 26.02 20.90 -0.58
N PHE A 610 25.29 21.76 -1.29
CA PHE A 610 23.94 22.17 -0.89
C PHE A 610 22.98 20.98 -0.80
N LEU A 611 22.99 20.10 -1.80
CA LEU A 611 22.19 18.87 -1.84
C LEU A 611 22.49 17.98 -0.63
N MET A 612 23.77 17.74 -0.32
CA MET A 612 24.15 16.90 0.83
C MET A 612 23.68 17.48 2.16
N ASN A 613 23.76 18.81 2.35
CA ASN A 613 23.23 19.47 3.55
C ASN A 613 21.71 19.32 3.66
N LEU A 614 21.00 19.43 2.54
CA LEU A 614 19.55 19.26 2.49
C LEU A 614 19.16 17.81 2.79
N LEU A 615 19.89 16.82 2.25
CA LEU A 615 19.69 15.41 2.54
C LEU A 615 20.00 15.07 4.01
N GLN A 616 21.06 15.63 4.59
CA GLN A 616 21.34 15.48 6.03
C GLN A 616 20.23 16.06 6.89
N GLN A 617 19.66 17.22 6.54
CA GLN A 617 18.53 17.78 7.27
C GLN A 617 17.26 16.93 7.14
N ALA A 618 17.13 16.19 6.05
CA ALA A 618 16.03 15.26 5.82
C ALA A 618 16.30 13.84 6.36
N HIS A 619 17.50 13.57 6.89
CA HIS A 619 17.96 12.24 7.25
C HIS A 619 17.14 11.65 8.41
N PRO A 620 16.37 10.58 8.18
CA PRO A 620 15.64 9.92 9.26
C PRO A 620 16.62 9.20 10.19
N LEU A 621 16.36 9.20 11.49
CA LEU A 621 17.16 8.42 12.44
C LEU A 621 17.10 6.93 12.08
N GLY A 622 18.26 6.29 11.88
CA GLY A 622 18.38 4.86 11.60
C GLY A 622 18.14 4.44 10.14
N ILE A 623 18.00 5.39 9.21
CA ILE A 623 17.88 5.12 7.76
C ILE A 623 19.08 5.74 7.04
N GLY A 624 19.82 4.96 6.26
CA GLY A 624 20.91 5.46 5.42
C GLY A 624 20.42 6.16 4.16
N ILE A 625 21.21 7.08 3.62
CA ILE A 625 20.96 7.72 2.32
C ILE A 625 22.08 7.34 1.36
N ASP A 626 21.77 6.54 0.35
CA ASP A 626 22.72 6.19 -0.70
C ASP A 626 22.75 7.29 -1.77
N THR A 627 23.91 7.95 -1.90
CA THR A 627 24.18 9.01 -2.88
C THR A 627 25.29 8.61 -3.85
N THR A 628 25.61 7.32 -3.94
CA THR A 628 26.74 6.81 -4.71
C THR A 628 26.61 7.11 -6.20
N SER A 629 25.42 6.92 -6.80
CA SER A 629 25.20 7.28 -8.21
C SER A 629 25.43 8.77 -8.48
N ILE A 630 24.90 9.65 -7.63
CA ILE A 630 25.11 11.10 -7.76
C ILE A 630 26.60 11.44 -7.73
N ARG A 631 27.34 10.84 -6.78
CA ARG A 631 28.77 11.13 -6.58
C ARG A 631 29.65 10.65 -7.73
N GLN A 632 29.35 9.48 -8.28
CA GLN A 632 30.14 8.84 -9.33
C GLN A 632 29.85 9.45 -10.71
N ASP A 633 28.57 9.69 -10.99
CA ASP A 633 28.13 9.93 -12.36
C ASP A 633 27.73 11.39 -12.62
N HIS A 634 27.37 12.16 -11.57
CA HIS A 634 26.74 13.47 -11.75
C HIS A 634 27.50 14.66 -11.14
N VAL A 635 28.65 14.49 -10.48
CA VAL A 635 29.39 15.63 -9.87
C VAL A 635 30.61 16.03 -10.71
N ILE A 636 30.66 17.30 -11.13
CA ILE A 636 31.84 17.87 -11.79
C ILE A 636 32.66 18.68 -10.77
N THR A 637 33.92 18.28 -10.55
CA THR A 637 34.90 19.07 -9.81
C THR A 637 35.62 20.05 -10.74
N SER A 638 35.71 21.33 -10.37
CA SER A 638 36.35 22.38 -11.18
C SER A 638 37.89 22.27 -11.27
N ARG A 639 38.46 21.16 -10.80
CA ARG A 639 39.85 20.76 -10.96
C ARG A 639 39.84 19.31 -11.40
N ASN A 640 40.59 19.01 -12.44
CA ASN A 640 40.79 17.68 -13.03
C ASN A 640 41.50 16.68 -12.09
N ASP A 641 41.46 16.94 -10.78
CA ASP A 641 41.96 16.06 -9.73
C ASP A 641 40.77 15.25 -9.23
N ALA A 642 40.83 13.93 -9.40
CA ALA A 642 39.86 13.01 -8.85
C ALA A 642 39.85 13.14 -7.31
N ILE A 643 38.84 13.83 -6.77
CA ILE A 643 38.55 13.74 -5.34
C ILE A 643 37.85 12.39 -5.16
N ASP A 644 38.51 11.48 -4.45
CA ASP A 644 37.97 10.17 -4.13
C ASP A 644 36.79 10.33 -3.15
N LEU A 645 35.56 10.39 -3.69
CA LEU A 645 34.31 10.50 -2.92
C LEU A 645 33.81 9.10 -2.46
N THR A 646 34.72 8.27 -1.94
CA THR A 646 34.55 6.81 -1.73
C THR A 646 33.78 6.31 -0.50
N PRO A 647 33.56 7.04 0.61
CA PRO A 647 32.78 6.51 1.74
C PRO A 647 31.28 6.42 1.43
N PHE A 648 30.59 5.38 1.90
CA PHE A 648 29.23 5.02 1.48
C PHE A 648 28.12 5.99 1.96
N ASP A 649 28.34 6.71 3.06
CA ASP A 649 27.28 7.43 3.81
C ASP A 649 27.41 8.97 3.73
N VAL A 650 26.27 9.66 3.73
CA VAL A 650 26.18 11.14 3.69
C VAL A 650 26.90 11.76 4.89
N SER A 651 26.93 11.07 6.03
CA SER A 651 27.51 11.57 7.28
C SER A 651 29.02 11.85 7.26
N GLU A 652 29.79 11.38 6.27
CA GLU A 652 31.26 11.34 6.39
C GLU A 652 32.10 12.16 5.40
N THR A 653 31.54 12.87 4.39
CA THR A 653 32.42 13.40 3.31
C THR A 653 32.17 14.79 2.72
N TYR A 654 31.16 15.54 3.14
CA TYR A 654 30.89 16.85 2.52
C TYR A 654 31.12 18.02 3.48
N ARG A 655 31.50 19.18 2.93
CA ARG A 655 31.63 20.43 3.69
C ARG A 655 30.25 21.01 3.96
N GLN A 656 30.01 21.49 5.18
CA GLN A 656 28.79 22.26 5.46
C GLN A 656 28.68 23.44 4.49
N PHE A 657 27.57 23.51 3.77
CA PHE A 657 27.32 24.54 2.79
C PHE A 657 27.26 25.88 3.51
N ARG A 658 28.15 26.79 3.12
CA ARG A 658 28.12 28.17 3.57
C ARG A 658 27.90 29.04 2.35
N ARG A 659 26.68 29.57 2.19
CA ARG A 659 26.44 30.64 1.23
C ARG A 659 27.41 31.77 1.56
N ARG A 660 28.37 32.04 0.67
CA ARG A 660 29.24 33.22 0.82
C ARG A 660 28.34 34.44 0.85
N ARG A 661 28.24 35.11 1.99
CA ARG A 661 27.56 36.41 2.10
C ARG A 661 28.43 37.43 1.39
N TYR A 662 28.27 37.58 0.08
CA TYR A 662 28.74 38.79 -0.58
C TYR A 662 27.77 39.92 -0.21
N ARG A 663 28.29 40.97 0.42
CA ARG A 663 27.58 42.25 0.53
C ARG A 663 27.34 42.75 -0.89
N GLY A 664 26.08 42.76 -1.35
CA GLY A 664 25.66 43.57 -2.51
C GLY A 664 25.11 42.86 -3.76
N GLU A 665 24.76 41.58 -3.76
CA GLU A 665 24.06 40.98 -4.92
C GLU A 665 22.55 41.26 -4.92
N THR A 666 22.20 42.50 -5.26
CA THR A 666 20.95 42.85 -5.95
C THR A 666 21.33 43.56 -7.25
N THR A 667 21.83 42.81 -8.22
CA THR A 667 21.90 43.27 -9.61
C THR A 667 20.82 42.54 -10.39
N VAL A 668 19.64 43.15 -10.42
CA VAL A 668 18.68 42.94 -11.50
C VAL A 668 19.39 43.39 -12.78
N SER A 669 19.72 42.42 -13.64
CA SER A 669 20.07 42.69 -15.03
C SER A 669 18.86 43.32 -15.71
N GLN A 670 18.84 44.65 -15.81
CA GLN A 670 17.99 45.34 -16.77
C GLN A 670 18.58 45.11 -18.15
N SER A 671 17.93 44.26 -18.95
CA SER A 671 18.11 44.25 -20.39
C SER A 671 17.75 45.64 -20.92
N LYS A 672 18.75 46.43 -21.32
CA LYS A 672 18.53 47.60 -22.16
C LYS A 672 18.24 47.12 -23.57
N THR A 673 17.01 47.31 -24.00
CA THR A 673 16.59 47.29 -25.39
C THR A 673 17.16 48.52 -26.09
N THR A 674 18.05 48.32 -27.06
CA THR A 674 18.21 49.10 -28.29
C THR A 674 18.81 48.19 -29.34
#